data_AF-A0A5N5XHL0-F1
#
_entry.id   AF-A0A5N5XHL0-F1
#
_cell.length_a   1.000
_cell.length_b   1.000
_cell.length_c   1.000
_cell.angle_alpha   90.00
_cell.angle_beta   90.00
_cell.angle_gamma   90.00
#
_symmetry.space_group_name_H-M   'P 1'
#
loop_
_entity.id
_entity.type
_entity.pdbx_description
1 polymer ?
#
loop_
_entity_poly.entity_id
_entity_poly.type
_entity_poly.pdbx_seq_one_letter_code
_entity_poly.pdbx_strand_id
1 'polypeptide(L)'
;MAILGGLSGAHAILLATHLCATGHVSGLPQVQAQFPGWLPLERVLRIILSFLPESTAPQSYIPVLQELLDGTLSQSETISIDVSLVDNLSEAAAKKRVRKLRLLPLKYNDDEDSDDPTDLITQFLIHRAYRIDLETALQPLILDLLLPFYQRLPTVRTWLISSLLPLLRLNYEYYPSQDETFSLEVLESMDSHTAINIFLSMTGTEKNSMELVKNLRGLVGPWMFGSNRLKRRRLNQAAEINSISPQDNAQQQNKNTSGWQYVNEWLLARSLVDHESTVNAFLNWDGPKDTDLGGYEEGGQKLNNDELTDLNIRYGQSGLAVVYTTSDMSKSCVDGSIKVLTRVAKLLDLEEYLFITPDSSTLPSVTFDAPQISSSSRASLLQNALLVASNPLTRPSASSISFLSAILLSLRTLTELGHPITCRTAANICLHSSLDTQLLELRNVMSSIVRQTKSSHDWRSVRQQVLWLQQWGIGESERKENSSTCHGLFWRVSQDVVEAEILKALLETREYDLAVDVYINSNPTLSYAQVEKAVQVAIFTAYDNASNGNRTRGGMKRAYDIVQAFQPHFPESVSFRQIRALILATHALSFYSLTLQHGVPFQPVSIRVHSDPLSLVEKVLDQNSKAYTKVDDLLAIGRNLVAAGFSPRHFDSDDQSILTTSEEDVVVTAERRIMSLAISSALASNDFGTAYSYILTRLTPPSLLSTSSPLTNPAVKDDISWRAVYNAGRYRDPASSSSANLQSQITQLSQRMELLSLALILVPSSDPLPEILGAWRRCDEEMSGLRAREVEEEELWDTKGDKLSIVPGGFGPTDSEQDAYETNKQHARRARAHQDRLNIQGAPMGLFEVARGAALALHKNAFPLSGAAAASNKPTSPTHARGPSDDSTTDERVRKRDVVSNMVTGGLVSGIGWVLGAQPVNR
;
A
#
# COMPACT_ATOMS: atom_id res chain seq x y z
N MET A 1 30.87 3.24 -100.66
CA MET A 1 31.29 4.61 -100.28
C MET A 1 30.58 5.71 -101.11
N ALA A 2 29.24 5.71 -101.28
CA ALA A 2 28.60 6.78 -102.07
C ALA A 2 27.11 7.09 -101.75
N ILE A 3 26.51 6.59 -100.66
CA ILE A 3 25.06 6.74 -100.44
C ILE A 3 24.70 8.04 -99.69
N LEU A 4 25.62 8.57 -98.85
CA LEU A 4 25.35 9.74 -98.01
C LEU A 4 26.02 11.04 -98.49
N GLY A 5 26.91 10.96 -99.50
CA GLY A 5 27.69 12.12 -99.99
C GLY A 5 26.90 13.20 -100.74
N GLY A 6 25.65 12.93 -101.13
CA GLY A 6 24.75 13.89 -101.78
C GLY A 6 23.78 14.60 -100.84
N LEU A 7 23.78 14.27 -99.54
CA LEU A 7 22.83 14.82 -98.58
C LEU A 7 23.31 16.16 -98.00
N SER A 8 22.36 17.08 -97.79
CA SER A 8 22.61 18.34 -97.08
C SER A 8 22.58 18.11 -95.56
N GLY A 9 23.10 19.06 -94.78
CA GLY A 9 22.99 19.00 -93.32
C GLY A 9 21.54 18.96 -92.81
N ALA A 10 20.58 19.56 -93.53
CA ALA A 10 19.16 19.45 -93.20
C ALA A 10 18.60 18.05 -93.47
N HIS A 11 19.10 17.37 -94.50
CA HIS A 11 18.79 15.97 -94.80
C HIS A 11 19.31 15.05 -93.69
N ALA A 12 20.54 15.27 -93.21
CA ALA A 12 21.12 14.49 -92.11
C ALA A 12 20.32 14.62 -90.79
N ILE A 13 19.83 15.82 -90.45
CA ILE A 13 18.97 16.02 -89.26
C ILE A 13 17.65 15.25 -89.39
N LEU A 14 16.99 15.31 -90.55
CA LEU A 14 15.72 14.59 -90.76
C LEU A 14 15.92 13.07 -90.76
N LEU A 15 17.01 12.59 -91.34
CA LEU A 15 17.39 11.19 -91.33
C LEU A 15 17.61 10.70 -89.89
N ALA A 16 18.37 11.44 -89.07
CA ALA A 16 18.56 11.13 -87.66
C ALA A 16 17.25 11.12 -86.86
N THR A 17 16.34 12.08 -87.13
CA THR A 17 15.01 12.08 -86.49
C THR A 17 14.16 10.88 -86.87
N HIS A 18 14.24 10.43 -88.13
CA HIS A 18 13.50 9.26 -88.59
C HIS A 18 14.04 7.96 -87.98
N LEU A 19 15.36 7.80 -87.91
CA LEU A 19 16.00 6.66 -87.24
C LEU A 19 15.59 6.56 -85.76
N CYS A 20 15.48 7.68 -85.06
CA CYS A 20 14.99 7.70 -83.68
C CYS A 20 13.49 7.36 -83.61
N ALA A 21 12.65 7.97 -84.45
CA ALA A 21 11.20 7.75 -84.46
C ALA A 21 10.79 6.30 -84.78
N THR A 22 11.62 5.58 -85.53
CA THR A 22 11.41 4.16 -85.87
C THR A 22 12.09 3.19 -84.89
N GLY A 23 12.85 3.69 -83.91
CA GLY A 23 13.60 2.86 -82.95
C GLY A 23 14.88 2.24 -83.51
N HIS A 24 15.23 2.47 -84.77
CA HIS A 24 16.44 1.95 -85.42
C HIS A 24 17.64 2.89 -85.27
N VAL A 25 18.15 3.01 -84.04
CA VAL A 25 19.20 3.99 -83.68
C VAL A 25 20.63 3.61 -84.07
N SER A 26 20.89 2.36 -84.49
CA SER A 26 22.25 1.86 -84.77
C SER A 26 22.99 2.63 -85.86
N GLY A 27 22.28 3.27 -86.80
CA GLY A 27 22.89 4.10 -87.84
C GLY A 27 23.32 5.50 -87.39
N LEU A 28 22.93 5.96 -86.19
CA LEU A 28 23.19 7.34 -85.73
C LEU A 28 24.68 7.72 -85.64
N PRO A 29 25.60 6.87 -85.13
CA PRO A 29 27.02 7.21 -85.03
C PRO A 29 27.66 7.44 -86.40
N GLN A 30 27.28 6.62 -87.39
CA GLN A 30 27.74 6.76 -88.78
C GLN A 30 27.23 8.06 -89.42
N VAL A 31 25.98 8.45 -89.15
CA VAL A 31 25.41 9.72 -89.65
C VAL A 31 26.07 10.92 -88.98
N GLN A 32 26.32 10.85 -87.67
CA GLN A 32 27.01 11.91 -86.91
C GLN A 32 28.44 12.11 -87.43
N ALA A 33 29.20 11.03 -87.62
CA ALA A 33 30.59 11.09 -88.08
C ALA A 33 30.74 11.72 -89.48
N GLN A 34 29.73 11.58 -90.33
CA GLN A 34 29.72 12.19 -91.68
C GLN A 34 29.23 13.64 -91.69
N PHE A 35 28.40 14.04 -90.73
CA PHE A 35 27.86 15.40 -90.63
C PHE A 35 28.13 16.08 -89.27
N PRO A 36 29.37 16.12 -88.77
CA PRO A 36 29.67 16.55 -87.39
C PRO A 36 29.29 18.02 -87.12
N GLY A 37 29.45 18.91 -88.11
CA GLY A 37 29.04 20.32 -87.97
C GLY A 37 27.53 20.55 -87.92
N TRP A 38 26.73 19.62 -88.46
CA TRP A 38 25.27 19.69 -88.46
C TRP A 38 24.61 18.80 -87.41
N LEU A 39 25.34 17.86 -86.84
CA LEU A 39 24.91 16.96 -85.77
C LEU A 39 25.94 16.98 -84.62
N PRO A 40 26.12 18.12 -83.92
CA PRO A 40 26.87 18.10 -82.68
C PRO A 40 26.19 17.16 -81.67
N LEU A 41 26.98 16.58 -80.76
CA LEU A 41 26.50 15.60 -79.78
C LEU A 41 25.22 16.06 -79.06
N GLU A 42 25.19 17.31 -78.60
CA GLU A 42 24.02 17.92 -77.97
C GLU A 42 22.75 17.80 -78.84
N ARG A 43 22.85 18.08 -80.15
CA ARG A 43 21.71 18.00 -81.07
C ARG A 43 21.27 16.57 -81.28
N VAL A 44 22.22 15.63 -81.38
CA VAL A 44 21.91 14.20 -81.50
C VAL A 44 21.16 13.71 -80.25
N LEU A 45 21.65 14.05 -79.06
CA LEU A 45 20.98 13.71 -77.80
C LEU A 45 19.58 14.32 -77.71
N ARG A 46 19.39 15.57 -78.13
CA ARG A 46 18.04 16.20 -78.18
C ARG A 46 17.12 15.51 -79.18
N ILE A 47 17.64 15.05 -80.32
CA ILE A 47 16.87 14.28 -81.30
C ILE A 47 16.44 12.93 -80.70
N ILE A 48 17.36 12.21 -80.06
CA ILE A 48 17.04 10.95 -79.37
C ILE A 48 15.99 11.19 -78.29
N LEU A 49 16.18 12.18 -77.44
CA LEU A 49 15.27 12.52 -76.34
C LEU A 49 13.85 12.86 -76.84
N SER A 50 13.74 13.54 -77.99
CA SER A 50 12.45 14.02 -78.52
C SER A 50 11.69 12.99 -79.33
N PHE A 51 12.38 12.08 -80.02
CA PHE A 51 11.77 11.22 -81.04
C PHE A 51 11.90 9.72 -80.78
N LEU A 52 12.81 9.27 -79.92
CA LEU A 52 12.89 7.86 -79.57
C LEU A 52 11.72 7.49 -78.64
N PRO A 53 10.85 6.52 -78.98
CA PRO A 53 9.72 6.15 -78.13
C PRO A 53 10.15 5.74 -76.72
N GLU A 54 9.43 6.19 -75.69
CA GLU A 54 9.75 5.96 -74.27
C GLU A 54 9.71 4.47 -73.88
N SER A 55 8.91 3.66 -74.58
CA SER A 55 8.84 2.21 -74.42
C SER A 55 10.04 1.45 -75.02
N THR A 56 10.96 2.14 -75.70
CA THR A 56 12.14 1.51 -76.30
C THR A 56 13.10 1.04 -75.21
N ALA A 57 13.45 -0.25 -75.21
CA ALA A 57 14.36 -0.82 -74.21
C ALA A 57 15.76 -0.15 -74.25
N PRO A 58 16.29 0.35 -73.12
CA PRO A 58 17.62 0.99 -73.06
C PRO A 58 18.74 0.19 -73.71
N GLN A 59 18.71 -1.13 -73.56
CA GLN A 59 19.70 -2.07 -74.11
C GLN A 59 19.89 -1.91 -75.64
N SER A 60 18.86 -1.44 -76.36
CA SER A 60 18.92 -1.24 -77.81
C SER A 60 19.64 0.05 -78.24
N TYR A 61 19.76 1.05 -77.36
CA TYR A 61 20.34 2.36 -77.68
C TYR A 61 21.48 2.80 -76.76
N ILE A 62 21.74 2.12 -75.64
CA ILE A 62 22.92 2.36 -74.79
C ILE A 62 24.24 2.18 -75.54
N PRO A 63 24.46 1.09 -76.34
CA PRO A 63 25.70 0.95 -77.09
C PRO A 63 25.92 2.10 -78.07
N VAL A 64 24.83 2.58 -78.68
CA VAL A 64 24.85 3.76 -79.56
C VAL A 64 25.23 5.01 -78.78
N LEU A 65 24.66 5.24 -77.60
CA LEU A 65 25.03 6.37 -76.74
C LEU A 65 26.51 6.33 -76.33
N GLN A 66 27.05 5.15 -76.01
CA GLN A 66 28.46 4.97 -75.70
C GLN A 66 29.35 5.27 -76.91
N GLU A 67 28.97 4.80 -78.11
CA GLU A 67 29.70 5.09 -79.35
C GLU A 67 29.70 6.59 -79.70
N LEU A 68 28.56 7.27 -79.53
CA LEU A 68 28.43 8.72 -79.71
C LEU A 68 29.30 9.51 -78.72
N LEU A 69 29.58 8.95 -77.54
CA LEU A 69 30.37 9.58 -76.48
C LEU A 69 31.88 9.37 -76.62
N ASP A 70 32.29 8.13 -76.89
CA ASP A 70 33.69 7.76 -77.00
C ASP A 70 34.29 8.25 -78.34
N GLY A 71 33.44 8.62 -79.31
CA GLY A 71 33.84 9.17 -80.60
C GLY A 71 34.54 8.15 -81.51
N THR A 72 34.56 6.88 -81.08
CA THR A 72 35.14 5.75 -81.81
C THR A 72 34.05 5.09 -82.63
N LEU A 73 34.12 5.22 -83.96
CA LEU A 73 33.41 4.31 -84.86
C LEU A 73 33.94 2.90 -84.59
N SER A 74 33.14 2.06 -83.97
CA SER A 74 33.50 0.63 -83.86
C SER A 74 33.65 0.10 -85.29
N GLN A 75 34.65 -0.74 -85.54
CA GLN A 75 34.90 -1.39 -86.84
C GLN A 75 33.79 -2.43 -87.19
N SER A 76 32.53 -2.12 -86.89
CA SER A 76 31.38 -2.91 -87.27
C SER A 76 30.96 -2.52 -88.69
N GLU A 77 30.52 -3.54 -89.44
CA GLU A 77 30.16 -3.51 -90.85
C GLU A 77 29.41 -2.24 -91.23
N THR A 78 29.73 -1.63 -92.37
CA THR A 78 29.03 -0.43 -92.89
C THR A 78 27.53 -0.72 -92.98
N ILE A 79 26.78 -0.28 -91.96
CA ILE A 79 25.34 -0.48 -91.89
C ILE A 79 24.73 0.26 -93.08
N SER A 80 23.93 -0.44 -93.88
CA SER A 80 23.20 0.17 -95.00
C SER A 80 22.04 1.00 -94.43
N ILE A 81 22.27 2.31 -94.28
CA ILE A 81 21.24 3.24 -93.82
C ILE A 81 20.26 3.51 -94.95
N ASP A 82 18.96 3.31 -94.71
CA ASP A 82 17.92 3.68 -95.67
C ASP A 82 17.75 5.21 -95.71
N VAL A 83 17.94 5.78 -96.91
CA VAL A 83 17.87 7.23 -97.18
C VAL A 83 16.59 7.59 -97.97
N SER A 84 15.75 6.61 -98.33
CA SER A 84 14.59 6.76 -99.23
C SER A 84 13.63 7.91 -98.87
N LEU A 85 13.50 8.22 -97.57
CA LEU A 85 12.62 9.27 -97.05
C LEU A 85 13.16 10.69 -97.22
N VAL A 86 14.47 10.82 -97.39
CA VAL A 86 15.18 12.10 -97.43
C VAL A 86 15.72 12.39 -98.83
N ASP A 87 15.99 11.35 -99.62
CA ASP A 87 16.50 11.44 -101.00
C ASP A 87 15.53 12.19 -101.93
N ASN A 88 14.23 12.04 -101.71
CA ASN A 88 13.18 12.69 -102.49
C ASN A 88 12.89 14.15 -102.09
N LEU A 89 13.62 14.72 -101.12
CA LEU A 89 13.40 16.08 -100.63
C LEU A 89 14.38 17.07 -101.26
N SER A 90 13.87 18.22 -101.72
CA SER A 90 14.73 19.35 -102.03
C SER A 90 15.31 19.93 -100.73
N GLU A 91 16.54 20.46 -100.79
CA GLU A 91 17.21 21.06 -99.63
C GLU A 91 16.36 22.17 -98.96
N ALA A 92 15.64 22.98 -99.76
CA ALA A 92 14.73 24.00 -99.26
C ALA A 92 13.54 23.40 -98.49
N ALA A 93 12.98 22.29 -98.95
CA ALA A 93 11.91 21.57 -98.27
C ALA A 93 12.43 20.90 -96.98
N ALA A 94 13.63 20.33 -97.00
CA ALA A 94 14.27 19.75 -95.83
C ALA A 94 14.54 20.80 -94.75
N LYS A 95 15.11 21.97 -95.11
CA LYS A 95 15.29 23.11 -94.18
C LYS A 95 13.96 23.57 -93.58
N LYS A 96 12.88 23.61 -94.37
CA LYS A 96 11.53 23.94 -93.87
C LYS A 96 11.00 22.92 -92.87
N ARG A 97 11.26 21.61 -93.09
CA ARG A 97 10.89 20.55 -92.14
C ARG A 97 11.73 20.58 -90.88
N VAL A 98 13.05 20.80 -90.99
CA VAL A 98 13.94 20.94 -89.82
C VAL A 98 13.51 22.11 -88.93
N ARG A 99 13.12 23.26 -89.50
CA ARG A 99 12.59 24.40 -88.72
C ARG A 99 11.30 24.11 -87.96
N LYS A 100 10.56 23.06 -88.34
CA LYS A 100 9.36 22.61 -87.64
C LYS A 100 9.66 21.60 -86.54
N LEU A 101 10.87 21.03 -86.50
CA LEU A 101 11.29 20.13 -85.42
C LEU A 101 11.40 20.96 -84.13
N ARG A 102 10.52 20.67 -83.18
CA ARG A 102 10.60 21.22 -81.82
C ARG A 102 11.37 20.21 -80.98
N LEU A 103 12.69 20.33 -81.00
CA LEU A 103 13.55 19.51 -80.15
C LEU A 103 13.40 19.94 -78.69
N LEU A 104 13.23 18.97 -77.81
CA LEU A 104 13.24 19.18 -76.37
C LEU A 104 14.62 19.70 -75.91
N PRO A 105 14.67 20.57 -74.89
CA PRO A 105 15.93 20.88 -74.22
C PRO A 105 16.50 19.62 -73.53
N LEU A 106 17.83 19.50 -73.42
CA LEU A 106 18.43 18.38 -72.67
C LEU A 106 18.15 18.49 -71.18
N LYS A 107 18.35 19.69 -70.60
CA LYS A 107 18.02 19.96 -69.20
C LYS A 107 16.51 19.81 -68.97
N TYR A 108 16.14 19.04 -67.95
CA TYR A 108 14.76 18.95 -67.47
C TYR A 108 14.39 20.21 -66.69
N ASN A 109 13.14 20.68 -66.81
CA ASN A 109 12.73 22.00 -66.28
C ASN A 109 12.98 22.18 -64.78
N ASP A 110 12.85 21.11 -63.99
CA ASP A 110 13.04 21.13 -62.53
C ASP A 110 14.34 20.45 -62.06
N ASP A 111 15.26 20.12 -62.97
CA ASP A 111 16.56 19.57 -62.61
C ASP A 111 17.56 20.70 -62.35
N GLU A 112 17.81 20.96 -61.08
CA GLU A 112 18.77 21.98 -60.63
C GLU A 112 20.13 21.38 -60.25
N ASP A 113 20.27 20.06 -60.22
CA ASP A 113 21.50 19.41 -59.78
C ASP A 113 22.52 19.25 -60.93
N SER A 114 22.06 19.31 -62.19
CA SER A 114 22.87 19.29 -63.40
C SER A 114 23.25 20.69 -63.91
N ASP A 115 23.81 21.52 -63.02
CA ASP A 115 24.16 22.91 -63.34
C ASP A 115 25.43 23.08 -64.20
N ASP A 116 26.19 22.00 -64.44
CA ASP A 116 27.27 22.02 -65.43
C ASP A 116 26.68 21.94 -66.85
N PRO A 117 26.71 23.02 -67.65
CA PRO A 117 26.19 23.02 -69.01
C PRO A 117 27.00 22.10 -69.93
N THR A 118 28.18 21.64 -69.51
CA THR A 118 29.04 20.75 -70.30
C THR A 118 28.72 19.26 -70.10
N ASP A 119 27.98 18.88 -69.05
CA ASP A 119 27.58 17.49 -68.80
C ASP A 119 26.27 17.14 -69.52
N LEU A 120 26.37 17.04 -70.85
CA LEU A 120 25.25 16.75 -71.73
C LEU A 120 24.61 15.37 -71.48
N ILE A 121 25.38 14.40 -70.98
CA ILE A 121 24.91 13.04 -70.75
C ILE A 121 24.11 12.94 -69.47
N THR A 122 24.56 13.53 -68.36
CA THR A 122 23.77 13.54 -67.13
C THR A 122 22.41 14.22 -67.37
N GLN A 123 22.39 15.37 -68.05
CA GLN A 123 21.14 16.06 -68.42
C GLN A 123 20.23 15.17 -69.28
N PHE A 124 20.80 14.52 -70.31
CA PHE A 124 20.04 13.61 -71.16
C PHE A 124 19.46 12.42 -70.37
N LEU A 125 20.26 11.76 -69.54
CA LEU A 125 19.85 10.56 -68.78
C LEU A 125 18.73 10.89 -67.79
N ILE A 126 18.86 12.00 -67.04
CA ILE A 126 17.86 12.43 -66.07
C ILE A 126 16.56 12.82 -66.79
N HIS A 127 16.62 13.65 -67.84
CA HIS A 127 15.41 14.02 -68.59
C HIS A 127 14.75 12.80 -69.25
N ARG A 128 15.56 11.89 -69.82
CA ARG A 128 15.04 10.65 -70.40
C ARG A 128 14.37 9.77 -69.35
N ALA A 129 14.87 9.74 -68.12
CA ALA A 129 14.24 9.02 -67.01
C ALA A 129 12.84 9.57 -66.69
N TYR A 130 12.66 10.90 -66.57
CA TYR A 130 11.32 11.48 -66.36
C TYR A 130 10.38 11.19 -67.51
N ARG A 131 10.86 11.22 -68.76
CA ARG A 131 10.04 10.88 -69.93
C ARG A 131 9.53 9.44 -69.85
N ILE A 132 10.42 8.50 -69.53
CA ILE A 132 10.05 7.09 -69.37
C ILE A 132 9.02 6.94 -68.25
N ASP A 133 9.24 7.56 -67.09
CA ASP A 133 8.31 7.47 -65.95
C ASP A 133 6.93 8.07 -66.28
N LEU A 134 6.88 9.27 -66.85
CA LEU A 134 5.64 9.98 -67.18
C LEU A 134 4.78 9.25 -68.23
N GLU A 135 5.42 8.67 -69.26
CA GLU A 135 4.70 8.04 -70.38
C GLU A 135 4.41 6.55 -70.15
N THR A 136 5.25 5.85 -69.38
CA THR A 136 5.14 4.38 -69.23
C THR A 136 4.93 3.91 -67.80
N ALA A 137 5.29 4.71 -66.78
CA ALA A 137 5.36 4.32 -65.38
C ALA A 137 6.18 3.02 -65.12
N LEU A 138 7.09 2.66 -66.03
CA LEU A 138 7.95 1.48 -65.93
C LEU A 138 9.32 1.87 -65.37
N GLN A 139 9.42 2.09 -64.06
CA GLN A 139 10.68 2.47 -63.43
C GLN A 139 11.85 1.46 -63.62
N PRO A 140 11.65 0.14 -63.78
CA PRO A 140 12.73 -0.78 -64.09
C PRO A 140 13.47 -0.46 -65.41
N LEU A 141 12.78 0.12 -66.41
CA LEU A 141 13.44 0.59 -67.63
C LEU A 141 14.37 1.77 -67.37
N ILE A 142 14.07 2.60 -66.36
CA ILE A 142 14.96 3.69 -65.94
C ILE A 142 16.22 3.12 -65.29
N LEU A 143 16.10 2.05 -64.51
CA LEU A 143 17.27 1.39 -63.91
C LEU A 143 18.22 0.90 -65.01
N ASP A 144 17.71 0.17 -65.99
CA ASP A 144 18.47 -0.32 -67.16
C ASP A 144 19.19 0.82 -67.90
N LEU A 145 18.56 2.00 -68.01
CA LEU A 145 19.15 3.19 -68.62
C LEU A 145 20.36 3.73 -67.85
N LEU A 146 20.32 3.70 -66.51
CA LEU A 146 21.32 4.35 -65.65
C LEU A 146 22.48 3.43 -65.25
N LEU A 147 22.25 2.11 -65.17
CA LEU A 147 23.24 1.11 -64.76
C LEU A 147 24.59 1.16 -65.50
N PRO A 148 24.67 1.46 -66.81
CA PRO A 148 25.96 1.57 -67.50
C PRO A 148 26.78 2.81 -67.09
N PHE A 149 26.13 3.82 -66.52
CA PHE A 149 26.73 5.15 -66.34
C PHE A 149 26.96 5.55 -64.87
N TYR A 150 26.23 4.96 -63.91
CA TYR A 150 26.27 5.40 -62.50
C TYR A 150 27.68 5.37 -61.87
N GLN A 151 28.54 4.41 -62.22
CA GLN A 151 29.90 4.37 -61.66
C GLN A 151 30.73 5.59 -62.09
N ARG A 152 30.61 5.98 -63.37
CA ARG A 152 31.35 7.10 -63.97
C ARG A 152 30.77 8.46 -63.62
N LEU A 153 29.45 8.55 -63.45
CA LEU A 153 28.72 9.81 -63.27
C LEU A 153 28.18 9.91 -61.83
N PRO A 154 28.85 10.67 -60.93
CA PRO A 154 28.46 10.73 -59.51
C PRO A 154 27.06 11.32 -59.31
N THR A 155 26.67 12.33 -60.10
CA THR A 155 25.33 12.93 -60.04
C THR A 155 24.24 11.91 -60.36
N VAL A 156 24.44 11.09 -61.40
CA VAL A 156 23.52 10.01 -61.77
C VAL A 156 23.43 8.96 -60.68
N ARG A 157 24.55 8.60 -60.06
CA ARG A 157 24.58 7.65 -58.94
C ARG A 157 23.86 8.16 -57.71
N THR A 158 24.12 9.40 -57.28
CA THR A 158 23.39 10.01 -56.17
C THR A 158 21.90 10.11 -56.48
N TRP A 159 21.53 10.44 -57.71
CA TRP A 159 20.13 10.49 -58.14
C TRP A 159 19.46 9.11 -58.14
N LEU A 160 20.14 8.09 -58.66
CA LEU A 160 19.69 6.69 -58.67
C LEU A 160 19.46 6.20 -57.25
N ILE A 161 20.44 6.36 -56.36
CA ILE A 161 20.34 5.93 -54.96
C ILE A 161 19.24 6.70 -54.23
N SER A 162 19.15 8.01 -54.42
CA SER A 162 18.29 8.83 -53.57
C SER A 162 16.86 9.00 -54.05
N SER A 163 16.57 8.72 -55.32
CA SER A 163 15.24 8.94 -55.91
C SER A 163 14.69 7.66 -56.53
N LEU A 164 15.44 7.03 -57.43
CA LEU A 164 14.97 5.85 -58.14
C LEU A 164 14.92 4.61 -57.25
N LEU A 165 15.93 4.37 -56.41
CA LEU A 165 15.98 3.18 -55.55
C LEU A 165 14.85 3.14 -54.51
N PRO A 166 14.54 4.21 -53.74
CA PRO A 166 13.35 4.25 -52.89
C PRO A 166 12.08 3.96 -53.67
N LEU A 167 11.95 4.50 -54.88
CA LEU A 167 10.77 4.34 -55.73
C LEU A 167 10.60 2.90 -56.20
N LEU A 168 11.67 2.28 -56.67
CA LEU A 168 11.68 0.87 -57.09
C LEU A 168 11.31 -0.05 -55.92
N ARG A 169 11.88 0.21 -54.74
CA ARG A 169 11.58 -0.56 -53.53
C ARG A 169 10.14 -0.41 -53.11
N LEU A 170 9.64 0.83 -53.08
CA LEU A 170 8.26 1.10 -52.70
C LEU A 170 7.28 0.42 -53.66
N ASN A 171 7.41 0.68 -54.97
CA ASN A 171 6.43 0.24 -55.98
C ASN A 171 6.54 -1.25 -56.36
N TYR A 172 7.72 -1.88 -56.28
CA TYR A 172 7.92 -3.24 -56.79
C TYR A 172 8.37 -4.26 -55.75
N GLU A 173 9.18 -3.87 -54.76
CA GLU A 173 9.76 -4.85 -53.82
C GLU A 173 8.97 -4.95 -52.51
N TYR A 174 8.51 -3.82 -51.97
CA TYR A 174 8.00 -3.72 -50.60
C TYR A 174 6.48 -3.74 -50.59
N TYR A 175 5.86 -2.96 -51.48
CA TYR A 175 4.41 -2.80 -51.53
C TYR A 175 3.86 -2.92 -52.96
N PRO A 176 4.11 -4.04 -53.68
CA PRO A 176 3.74 -4.21 -55.09
C PRO A 176 2.22 -4.29 -55.35
N SER A 177 1.41 -4.45 -54.30
CA SER A 177 -0.05 -4.60 -54.40
C SER A 177 -0.82 -3.29 -54.17
N GLN A 178 -0.14 -2.14 -54.13
CA GLN A 178 -0.81 -0.84 -54.02
C GLN A 178 -1.46 -0.44 -55.36
N ASP A 179 -2.67 0.13 -55.29
CA ASP A 179 -3.46 0.50 -56.47
C ASP A 179 -2.85 1.68 -57.25
N GLU A 180 -2.02 2.50 -56.61
CA GLU A 180 -1.35 3.66 -57.21
C GLU A 180 0.17 3.53 -57.05
N THR A 181 0.92 3.63 -58.16
CA THR A 181 2.38 3.71 -58.13
C THR A 181 2.82 5.15 -57.91
N PHE A 182 3.82 5.34 -57.06
CA PHE A 182 4.44 6.66 -56.92
C PHE A 182 5.22 6.98 -58.20
N SER A 183 5.12 8.21 -58.67
CA SER A 183 5.96 8.72 -59.75
C SER A 183 7.21 9.40 -59.18
N LEU A 184 8.22 9.51 -60.04
CA LEU A 184 9.46 10.20 -59.76
C LEU A 184 9.25 11.69 -59.46
N GLU A 185 8.31 12.32 -60.15
CA GLU A 185 7.94 13.72 -59.94
C GLU A 185 7.30 13.93 -58.55
N VAL A 186 6.38 13.06 -58.16
CA VAL A 186 5.73 13.10 -56.84
C VAL A 186 6.76 12.93 -55.74
N LEU A 187 7.63 11.91 -55.84
CA LEU A 187 8.65 11.64 -54.82
C LEU A 187 9.64 12.80 -54.67
N GLU A 188 10.09 13.43 -55.76
CA GLU A 188 11.02 14.56 -55.67
C GLU A 188 10.39 15.89 -55.26
N SER A 189 9.07 16.01 -55.32
CA SER A 189 8.34 17.20 -54.86
C SER A 189 8.18 17.27 -53.34
N MET A 190 8.46 16.18 -52.63
CA MET A 190 8.30 16.08 -51.18
C MET A 190 9.45 16.75 -50.41
N ASP A 191 9.11 17.49 -49.37
CA ASP A 191 10.05 17.88 -48.33
C ASP A 191 10.38 16.69 -47.39
N SER A 192 11.44 16.81 -46.61
CA SER A 192 11.92 15.75 -45.73
C SER A 192 10.87 15.26 -44.73
N HIS A 193 10.08 16.16 -44.13
CA HIS A 193 9.09 15.77 -43.14
C HIS A 193 7.97 14.95 -43.78
N THR A 194 7.44 15.41 -44.92
CA THR A 194 6.39 14.69 -45.67
C THR A 194 6.88 13.32 -46.16
N ALA A 195 8.08 13.26 -46.75
CA ALA A 195 8.65 12.01 -47.26
C ALA A 195 8.85 10.98 -46.14
N ILE A 196 9.42 11.39 -45.00
CA ILE A 196 9.65 10.49 -43.84
C ILE A 196 8.32 9.98 -43.30
N ASN A 197 7.32 10.86 -43.15
CA ASN A 197 6.02 10.45 -42.66
C ASN A 197 5.35 9.44 -43.60
N ILE A 198 5.43 9.64 -44.92
CA ILE A 198 4.89 8.68 -45.89
C ILE A 198 5.66 7.36 -45.80
N PHE A 199 6.99 7.37 -45.96
CA PHE A 199 7.78 6.13 -45.98
C PHE A 199 7.66 5.30 -44.71
N LEU A 200 7.56 5.93 -43.53
CA LEU A 200 7.47 5.21 -42.26
C LEU A 200 6.03 4.86 -41.85
N SER A 201 5.01 5.52 -42.40
CA SER A 201 3.60 5.16 -42.16
C SER A 201 3.10 4.04 -43.08
N MET A 202 3.79 3.77 -44.18
CA MET A 202 3.48 2.64 -45.06
C MET A 202 3.61 1.30 -44.30
N THR A 203 2.56 0.48 -44.39
CA THR A 203 2.51 -0.86 -43.81
C THR A 203 1.93 -1.84 -44.82
N GLY A 204 2.39 -3.08 -44.76
CA GLY A 204 1.96 -4.14 -45.67
C GLY A 204 0.60 -4.72 -45.26
N THR A 205 0.08 -5.62 -46.10
CA THR A 205 -1.16 -6.37 -45.81
C THR A 205 -0.98 -7.36 -44.66
N GLU A 206 0.26 -7.79 -44.39
CA GLU A 206 0.63 -8.64 -43.28
C GLU A 206 1.26 -7.77 -42.19
N LYS A 207 0.76 -7.82 -40.96
CA LYS A 207 1.39 -7.11 -39.83
C LYS A 207 2.71 -7.78 -39.47
N ASN A 208 3.78 -7.45 -40.18
CA ASN A 208 5.12 -7.95 -39.89
C ASN A 208 5.89 -6.93 -39.04
N SER A 209 6.50 -7.39 -37.94
CA SER A 209 7.20 -6.52 -36.98
C SER A 209 8.45 -5.84 -37.56
N MET A 210 8.92 -6.31 -38.72
CA MET A 210 10.14 -5.83 -39.38
C MET A 210 9.90 -4.78 -40.48
N GLU A 211 8.65 -4.41 -40.77
CA GLU A 211 8.33 -3.44 -41.82
C GLU A 211 8.96 -2.07 -41.56
N LEU A 212 8.88 -1.59 -40.31
CA LEU A 212 9.47 -0.31 -39.93
C LEU A 212 11.00 -0.31 -40.14
N VAL A 213 11.68 -1.38 -39.74
CA VAL A 213 13.13 -1.56 -39.93
C VAL A 213 13.48 -1.58 -41.42
N LYS A 214 12.69 -2.30 -42.22
CA LYS A 214 12.85 -2.42 -43.66
C LYS A 214 12.70 -1.04 -44.34
N ASN A 215 11.71 -0.23 -43.93
CA ASN A 215 11.50 1.11 -44.48
C ASN A 215 12.60 2.10 -44.05
N LEU A 216 13.06 2.03 -42.79
CA LEU A 216 14.19 2.84 -42.31
C LEU A 216 15.47 2.57 -43.11
N ARG A 217 15.83 1.29 -43.29
CA ARG A 217 17.02 0.88 -44.05
C ARG A 217 16.90 1.17 -45.54
N GLY A 218 15.77 0.79 -46.12
CA GLY A 218 15.63 0.62 -47.56
C GLY A 218 14.99 1.79 -48.30
N LEU A 219 14.21 2.64 -47.60
CA LEU A 219 13.54 3.81 -48.19
C LEU A 219 14.14 5.10 -47.63
N VAL A 220 14.13 5.26 -46.30
CA VAL A 220 14.62 6.49 -45.64
C VAL A 220 16.13 6.64 -45.80
N GLY A 221 16.91 5.58 -45.60
CA GLY A 221 18.37 5.60 -45.79
C GLY A 221 18.80 6.13 -47.16
N PRO A 222 18.37 5.50 -48.28
CA PRO A 222 18.70 5.99 -49.62
C PRO A 222 18.14 7.38 -49.90
N TRP A 223 16.92 7.70 -49.43
CA TRP A 223 16.39 9.06 -49.53
C TRP A 223 17.33 10.08 -48.85
N MET A 224 17.81 9.79 -47.64
CA MET A 224 18.71 10.67 -46.89
C MET A 224 20.09 10.85 -47.56
N PHE A 225 20.53 9.89 -48.38
CA PHE A 225 21.76 10.01 -49.18
C PHE A 225 21.72 11.23 -50.13
N GLY A 226 20.55 11.60 -50.63
CA GLY A 226 20.35 12.77 -51.50
C GLY A 226 20.00 14.07 -50.77
N SER A 227 20.13 14.14 -49.45
CA SER A 227 19.77 15.32 -48.65
C SER A 227 20.48 16.62 -49.08
N ASN A 228 21.69 16.51 -49.64
CA ASN A 228 22.48 17.64 -50.12
C ASN A 228 22.06 18.21 -51.48
N ARG A 229 21.13 17.54 -52.18
CA ARG A 229 20.64 17.98 -53.49
C ARG A 229 19.97 19.35 -53.40
N LEU A 230 20.20 20.20 -54.39
CA LEU A 230 19.78 21.61 -54.36
C LEU A 230 18.26 21.74 -54.26
N LYS A 231 17.54 20.95 -55.05
CA LYS A 231 16.07 20.89 -55.05
C LYS A 231 15.52 20.55 -53.66
N ARG A 232 16.02 19.49 -53.03
CA ARG A 232 15.59 19.06 -51.68
C ARG A 232 15.91 20.09 -50.61
N ARG A 233 17.09 20.69 -50.67
CA ARG A 233 17.49 21.75 -49.73
C ARG A 233 16.55 22.96 -49.82
N ARG A 234 16.11 23.35 -51.01
CA ARG A 234 15.16 24.46 -51.20
C ARG A 234 13.76 24.11 -50.70
N LEU A 235 13.26 22.91 -50.99
CA LEU A 235 11.97 22.43 -50.49
C LEU A 235 11.95 22.42 -48.95
N ASN A 236 13.01 21.90 -48.33
CA ASN A 236 13.15 21.89 -46.87
C ASN A 236 13.22 23.31 -46.28
N GLN A 237 13.98 24.22 -46.91
CA GLN A 237 14.03 25.63 -46.47
C GLN A 237 12.67 26.32 -46.59
N ALA A 238 11.92 26.05 -47.66
CA ALA A 238 10.58 26.60 -47.83
C ALA A 238 9.60 26.06 -46.77
N ALA A 239 9.70 24.77 -46.45
CA ALA A 239 8.91 24.15 -45.38
C ALA A 239 9.27 24.70 -43.99
N GLU A 240 10.56 24.93 -43.71
CA GLU A 240 11.05 25.52 -42.45
C GLU A 240 10.59 26.98 -42.25
N ILE A 241 10.51 27.78 -43.32
CA ILE A 241 9.99 29.16 -43.25
C ILE A 241 8.50 29.18 -42.89
N ASN A 242 7.76 28.16 -43.32
CA ASN A 242 6.32 28.04 -43.08
C ASN A 242 5.99 27.38 -41.73
N SER A 243 6.97 26.79 -41.03
CA SER A 243 6.77 26.15 -39.72
C SER A 243 7.08 27.12 -38.57
N ILE A 244 6.17 27.20 -37.59
CA ILE A 244 6.31 28.06 -36.40
C ILE A 244 7.05 27.25 -35.33
N SER A 245 8.37 27.11 -35.48
CA SER A 245 9.23 26.50 -34.44
C SER A 245 9.86 27.59 -33.56
N PRO A 246 9.85 27.46 -32.22
CA PRO A 246 10.49 28.44 -31.35
C PRO A 246 12.01 28.41 -31.57
N GLN A 247 12.54 29.58 -31.93
CA GLN A 247 13.94 29.80 -32.26
C GLN A 247 14.87 29.55 -31.07
N ASP A 248 15.77 28.58 -31.20
CA ASP A 248 17.10 28.67 -30.59
C ASP A 248 18.07 29.17 -31.67
N ASN A 249 18.59 30.39 -31.48
CA ASN A 249 19.46 31.13 -32.40
C ASN A 249 20.84 30.47 -32.68
N ALA A 250 21.05 29.21 -32.28
CA ALA A 250 22.31 28.48 -32.42
C ALA A 250 22.37 27.49 -33.60
N GLN A 251 21.25 27.22 -34.31
CA GLN A 251 21.17 26.12 -35.28
C GLN A 251 21.53 26.48 -36.74
N GLN A 252 22.03 27.69 -37.04
CA GLN A 252 22.34 28.09 -38.42
C GLN A 252 23.51 27.32 -39.09
N GLN A 253 24.25 26.47 -38.35
CA GLN A 253 25.44 25.78 -38.89
C GLN A 253 25.23 24.33 -39.38
N ASN A 254 24.13 23.63 -39.06
CA ASN A 254 24.00 22.19 -39.37
C ASN A 254 22.86 21.87 -40.36
N LYS A 255 23.02 22.29 -41.63
CA LYS A 255 22.00 22.14 -42.69
C LYS A 255 21.76 20.68 -43.16
N ASN A 256 22.66 19.74 -42.86
CA ASN A 256 22.54 18.34 -43.28
C ASN A 256 21.93 17.42 -42.20
N THR A 257 21.81 17.92 -40.97
CA THR A 257 21.38 17.14 -39.81
C THR A 257 19.87 17.22 -39.55
N SER A 258 19.13 18.05 -40.32
CA SER A 258 17.70 18.29 -40.13
C SER A 258 16.83 17.09 -40.55
N GLY A 259 17.16 16.41 -41.65
CA GLY A 259 16.34 15.28 -42.13
C GLY A 259 16.31 14.09 -41.16
N TRP A 260 17.46 13.71 -40.59
CA TRP A 260 17.53 12.62 -39.59
C TRP A 260 16.88 13.01 -38.26
N GLN A 261 16.78 14.31 -37.95
CA GLN A 261 16.04 14.78 -36.78
C GLN A 261 14.54 14.46 -36.91
N TYR A 262 13.93 14.66 -38.08
CA TYR A 262 12.53 14.28 -38.31
C TYR A 262 12.30 12.78 -38.15
N VAL A 263 13.27 11.92 -38.51
CA VAL A 263 13.20 10.47 -38.24
C VAL A 263 13.15 10.19 -36.74
N ASN A 264 14.03 10.84 -35.96
CA ASN A 264 14.08 10.70 -34.52
C ASN A 264 12.79 11.21 -33.84
N GLU A 265 12.25 12.34 -34.31
CA GLU A 265 10.95 12.88 -33.85
C GLU A 265 9.80 11.94 -34.20
N TRP A 266 9.80 11.36 -35.40
CA TRP A 266 8.80 10.39 -35.83
C TRP A 266 8.85 9.12 -34.98
N LEU A 267 10.04 8.56 -34.71
CA LEU A 267 10.20 7.38 -33.85
C LEU A 267 9.71 7.67 -32.42
N LEU A 268 10.00 8.84 -31.87
CA LEU A 268 9.50 9.25 -30.57
C LEU A 268 7.96 9.35 -30.56
N ALA A 269 7.37 10.00 -31.58
CA ALA A 269 5.92 10.12 -31.71
C ALA A 269 5.25 8.74 -31.88
N ARG A 270 5.84 7.86 -32.69
CA ARG A 270 5.35 6.50 -32.93
C ARG A 270 5.38 5.66 -31.66
N SER A 271 6.37 5.85 -30.78
CA SER A 271 6.48 5.10 -29.52
C SER A 271 5.28 5.27 -28.59
N LEU A 272 4.53 6.37 -28.70
CA LEU A 272 3.32 6.64 -27.92
C LEU A 272 2.10 5.86 -28.42
N VAL A 273 2.11 5.44 -29.69
CA VAL A 273 1.00 4.74 -30.35
C VAL A 273 1.30 3.24 -30.44
N ASP A 274 2.54 2.91 -30.82
CA ASP A 274 3.02 1.56 -31.12
C ASP A 274 4.44 1.38 -30.57
N HIS A 275 4.50 1.16 -29.26
CA HIS A 275 5.76 1.00 -28.54
C HIS A 275 6.52 -0.26 -28.99
N GLU A 276 5.82 -1.37 -29.25
CA GLU A 276 6.45 -2.64 -29.63
C GLU A 276 7.18 -2.54 -30.97
N SER A 277 6.54 -1.97 -32.00
CA SER A 277 7.19 -1.72 -33.29
C SER A 277 8.41 -0.80 -33.15
N THR A 278 8.29 0.25 -32.33
CA THR A 278 9.38 1.20 -32.10
C THR A 278 10.57 0.55 -31.37
N VAL A 279 10.32 -0.24 -30.33
CA VAL A 279 11.36 -1.02 -29.64
C VAL A 279 12.03 -1.97 -30.62
N ASN A 280 11.26 -2.70 -31.43
CA ASN A 280 11.80 -3.60 -32.45
C ASN A 280 12.67 -2.87 -33.48
N ALA A 281 12.34 -1.61 -33.83
CA ALA A 281 13.18 -0.78 -34.68
C ALA A 281 14.54 -0.51 -34.04
N PHE A 282 14.58 -0.05 -32.78
CA PHE A 282 15.84 0.20 -32.08
C PHE A 282 16.69 -1.06 -31.88
N LEU A 283 16.08 -2.23 -31.71
CA LEU A 283 16.81 -3.49 -31.54
C LEU A 283 17.46 -3.98 -32.84
N ASN A 284 16.80 -3.75 -33.97
CA ASN A 284 17.17 -4.36 -35.24
C ASN A 284 17.73 -3.37 -36.27
N TRP A 285 17.85 -2.07 -35.95
CA TRP A 285 18.41 -1.04 -36.84
C TRP A 285 19.49 -0.22 -36.13
N ASP A 286 20.66 -0.11 -36.76
CA ASP A 286 21.83 0.54 -36.13
C ASP A 286 21.91 2.04 -36.43
N GLY A 287 20.79 2.64 -36.81
CA GLY A 287 20.67 4.06 -37.07
C GLY A 287 21.22 4.47 -38.44
N PRO A 288 21.62 5.74 -38.61
CA PRO A 288 22.01 6.33 -39.90
C PRO A 288 23.18 5.66 -40.63
N LYS A 289 23.97 4.82 -39.95
CA LYS A 289 25.05 4.01 -40.56
C LYS A 289 24.56 2.72 -41.21
N ASP A 290 23.39 2.23 -40.82
CA ASP A 290 22.80 0.98 -41.29
C ASP A 290 21.72 1.31 -42.32
N THR A 291 22.19 1.70 -43.50
CA THR A 291 21.35 2.03 -44.65
C THR A 291 21.65 1.07 -45.78
N ASP A 292 20.62 0.55 -46.42
CA ASP A 292 20.77 -0.31 -47.57
C ASP A 292 20.74 0.55 -48.84
N LEU A 293 21.89 0.86 -49.43
CA LEU A 293 21.99 1.65 -50.67
C LEU A 293 21.94 0.78 -51.95
N GLY A 294 21.53 -0.49 -51.85
CA GLY A 294 21.35 -1.38 -53.00
C GLY A 294 22.65 -1.79 -53.70
N GLY A 295 23.80 -1.55 -53.08
CA GLY A 295 25.13 -1.85 -53.66
C GLY A 295 25.59 -0.84 -54.73
N TYR A 296 24.89 0.28 -54.91
CA TYR A 296 25.23 1.31 -55.90
C TYR A 296 26.22 2.38 -55.38
N GLU A 297 26.56 2.33 -54.10
CA GLU A 297 27.50 3.24 -53.45
C GLU A 297 28.95 3.02 -53.93
N GLU A 298 29.76 4.09 -53.95
CA GLU A 298 31.22 3.92 -54.12
C GLU A 298 31.84 3.57 -52.77
N GLY A 299 32.82 2.65 -52.77
CA GLY A 299 33.53 2.23 -51.55
C GLY A 299 34.29 3.33 -50.79
N GLY A 300 34.24 4.59 -51.25
CA GLY A 300 34.86 5.78 -50.63
C GLY A 300 33.90 6.90 -50.19
N GLN A 301 32.60 6.84 -50.49
CA GLN A 301 31.61 7.88 -50.11
C GLN A 301 31.09 7.72 -48.68
N LYS A 302 32.00 7.53 -47.72
CA LYS A 302 31.65 7.46 -46.30
C LYS A 302 31.40 8.88 -45.78
N LEU A 303 30.30 9.07 -45.05
CA LEU A 303 30.05 10.27 -44.26
C LEU A 303 31.30 10.60 -43.44
N ASN A 304 31.57 11.89 -43.22
CA ASN A 304 32.65 12.29 -42.33
C ASN A 304 32.44 11.63 -40.96
N ASN A 305 33.51 11.08 -40.36
CA ASN A 305 33.42 10.37 -39.09
C ASN A 305 32.80 11.26 -37.98
N ASP A 306 33.07 12.56 -38.01
CA ASP A 306 32.52 13.53 -37.05
C ASP A 306 31.01 13.76 -37.23
N GLU A 307 30.51 13.74 -38.47
CA GLU A 307 29.07 13.88 -38.74
C GLU A 307 28.31 12.59 -38.36
N LEU A 308 28.91 11.43 -38.65
CA LEU A 308 28.33 10.13 -38.33
C LEU A 308 28.27 9.90 -36.81
N THR A 309 29.26 10.39 -36.06
CA THR A 309 29.22 10.35 -34.59
C THR A 309 28.12 11.26 -34.02
N ASP A 310 27.94 12.49 -34.52
CA ASP A 310 26.81 13.35 -34.10
C ASP A 310 25.45 12.70 -34.40
N LEU A 311 25.30 12.11 -35.59
CA LEU A 311 24.08 11.39 -35.98
C LEU A 311 23.78 10.20 -35.08
N ASN A 312 24.80 9.40 -34.74
CA ASN A 312 24.65 8.28 -33.81
C ASN A 312 24.28 8.75 -32.40
N ILE A 313 24.86 9.86 -31.93
CA ILE A 313 24.51 10.46 -30.63
C ILE A 313 23.05 10.89 -30.62
N ARG A 314 22.55 11.56 -31.68
CA ARG A 314 21.14 11.97 -31.78
C ARG A 314 20.18 10.80 -31.92
N TYR A 315 20.55 9.77 -32.67
CA TYR A 315 19.77 8.53 -32.75
C TYR A 315 19.71 7.85 -31.38
N GLY A 316 20.84 7.71 -30.69
CA GLY A 316 20.89 7.21 -29.32
C GLY A 316 20.03 8.04 -28.36
N GLN A 317 20.06 9.37 -28.49
CA GLN A 317 19.20 10.28 -27.73
C GLN A 317 17.71 9.99 -27.93
N SER A 318 17.30 9.71 -29.17
CA SER A 318 15.91 9.34 -29.47
C SER A 318 15.52 8.02 -28.80
N GLY A 319 16.44 7.03 -28.75
CA GLY A 319 16.22 5.78 -28.02
C GLY A 319 16.04 6.00 -26.52
N LEU A 320 16.88 6.84 -25.89
CA LEU A 320 16.72 7.20 -24.49
C LEU A 320 15.42 7.99 -24.25
N ALA A 321 15.04 8.89 -25.17
CA ALA A 321 13.79 9.63 -25.10
C ALA A 321 12.55 8.70 -25.13
N VAL A 322 12.57 7.65 -25.98
CA VAL A 322 11.50 6.65 -26.06
C VAL A 322 11.27 5.95 -24.72
N VAL A 323 12.34 5.66 -23.98
CA VAL A 323 12.23 5.06 -22.63
C VAL A 323 11.52 5.99 -21.65
N TYR A 324 11.76 7.30 -21.72
CA TYR A 324 11.10 8.29 -20.86
C TYR A 324 9.64 8.59 -21.25
N THR A 325 9.23 8.34 -22.50
CA THR A 325 7.86 8.56 -22.97
C THR A 325 6.94 7.37 -22.76
N THR A 326 7.47 6.20 -22.39
CA THR A 326 6.70 5.00 -22.11
C THR A 326 5.61 5.23 -21.07
N SER A 327 4.35 5.02 -21.48
CA SER A 327 3.16 5.10 -20.61
C SER A 327 2.71 3.74 -20.08
N ASP A 328 3.03 2.64 -20.78
CA ASP A 328 2.71 1.29 -20.33
C ASP A 328 3.63 0.89 -19.16
N MET A 329 3.04 0.28 -18.15
CA MET A 329 3.68 -0.10 -16.89
C MET A 329 3.83 -1.63 -16.78
N SER A 330 3.54 -2.34 -17.87
CA SER A 330 3.70 -3.79 -17.98
C SER A 330 5.17 -4.21 -17.87
N LYS A 331 5.39 -5.42 -17.34
CA LYS A 331 6.74 -6.00 -17.25
C LYS A 331 7.43 -6.11 -18.62
N SER A 332 6.68 -6.50 -19.65
CA SER A 332 7.18 -6.59 -21.04
C SER A 332 7.68 -5.26 -21.57
N CYS A 333 7.03 -4.15 -21.19
CA CYS A 333 7.40 -2.82 -21.64
C CYS A 333 8.67 -2.30 -20.94
N VAL A 334 8.82 -2.60 -19.64
CA VAL A 334 10.08 -2.34 -18.90
C VAL A 334 11.22 -3.15 -19.51
N ASP A 335 11.00 -4.44 -19.81
CA ASP A 335 12.00 -5.29 -20.46
C ASP A 335 12.37 -4.78 -21.86
N GLY A 336 11.40 -4.28 -22.63
CA GLY A 336 11.64 -3.62 -23.92
C GLY A 336 12.52 -2.38 -23.77
N SER A 337 12.22 -1.52 -22.80
CA SER A 337 12.98 -0.31 -22.49
C SER A 337 14.43 -0.62 -22.06
N ILE A 338 14.62 -1.68 -21.28
CA ILE A 338 15.95 -2.20 -20.91
C ILE A 338 16.74 -2.58 -22.16
N LYS A 339 16.13 -3.34 -23.09
CA LYS A 339 16.81 -3.76 -24.31
C LYS A 339 17.17 -2.57 -25.19
N VAL A 340 16.32 -1.55 -25.29
CA VAL A 340 16.64 -0.29 -26.01
C VAL A 340 17.84 0.40 -25.37
N LEU A 341 17.86 0.57 -24.05
CA LEU A 341 19.00 1.16 -23.34
C LEU A 341 20.30 0.38 -23.58
N THR A 342 20.27 -0.95 -23.44
CA THR A 342 21.43 -1.81 -23.71
C THR A 342 21.92 -1.64 -25.16
N ARG A 343 21.00 -1.55 -26.12
CA ARG A 343 21.35 -1.38 -27.53
C ARG A 343 21.97 -0.01 -27.83
N VAL A 344 21.44 1.06 -27.24
CA VAL A 344 22.00 2.41 -27.37
C VAL A 344 23.39 2.50 -26.74
N ALA A 345 23.58 1.91 -25.55
CA ALA A 345 24.88 1.86 -24.89
C ALA A 345 25.91 1.10 -25.76
N LYS A 346 25.51 -0.03 -26.34
CA LYS A 346 26.36 -0.79 -27.29
C LYS A 346 26.71 -0.01 -28.55
N LEU A 347 25.77 0.77 -29.08
CA LEU A 347 25.97 1.53 -30.32
C LEU A 347 26.99 2.67 -30.15
N LEU A 348 27.09 3.19 -28.93
CA LEU A 348 27.93 4.35 -28.56
C LEU A 348 29.12 3.98 -27.67
N ASP A 349 29.43 2.68 -27.52
CA ASP A 349 30.53 2.16 -26.69
C ASP A 349 30.47 2.61 -25.21
N LEU A 350 29.26 2.64 -24.64
CA LEU A 350 28.96 3.01 -23.24
C LEU A 350 28.49 1.82 -22.38
N GLU A 351 28.80 0.58 -22.78
CA GLU A 351 28.35 -0.64 -22.09
C GLU A 351 28.87 -0.75 -20.64
N GLU A 352 30.04 -0.19 -20.36
CA GLU A 352 30.68 -0.19 -19.03
C GLU A 352 29.83 0.52 -17.95
N TYR A 353 28.89 1.38 -18.37
CA TYR A 353 28.06 2.19 -17.49
C TYR A 353 26.66 1.59 -17.25
N LEU A 354 26.39 0.40 -17.79
CA LEU A 354 25.15 -0.34 -17.57
C LEU A 354 25.22 -1.17 -16.29
N PHE A 355 24.17 -1.08 -15.46
CA PHE A 355 24.01 -1.90 -14.26
C PHE A 355 23.04 -3.07 -14.46
N ILE A 356 22.33 -3.10 -15.59
CA ILE A 356 21.35 -4.14 -15.87
C ILE A 356 22.05 -5.35 -16.46
N THR A 357 22.06 -6.46 -15.71
CA THR A 357 22.43 -7.78 -16.26
C THR A 357 21.19 -8.68 -16.34
N PRO A 358 21.05 -9.50 -17.39
CA PRO A 358 19.86 -10.32 -17.60
C PRO A 358 19.66 -11.40 -16.51
N ASP A 359 20.74 -11.82 -15.83
CA ASP A 359 20.77 -13.04 -15.01
C ASP A 359 21.13 -12.83 -13.52
N SER A 360 21.39 -11.61 -13.06
CA SER A 360 21.72 -11.37 -11.64
C SER A 360 20.45 -11.17 -10.79
N SER A 361 20.21 -12.05 -9.82
CA SER A 361 19.22 -11.84 -8.75
C SER A 361 19.66 -10.77 -7.74
N THR A 362 20.95 -10.40 -7.74
CA THR A 362 21.54 -9.42 -6.83
C THR A 362 21.48 -8.01 -7.42
N LEU A 363 20.94 -7.07 -6.65
CA LEU A 363 20.90 -5.66 -7.03
C LEU A 363 22.30 -5.03 -6.95
N PRO A 364 22.77 -4.33 -8.00
CA PRO A 364 24.12 -3.76 -8.06
C PRO A 364 24.24 -2.45 -7.28
N SER A 365 25.48 -2.04 -6.95
CA SER A 365 25.75 -0.66 -6.50
C SER A 365 25.85 0.27 -7.71
N VAL A 366 25.11 1.37 -7.69
CA VAL A 366 25.02 2.33 -8.79
C VAL A 366 25.86 3.56 -8.48
N THR A 367 26.78 3.91 -9.38
CA THR A 367 27.60 5.14 -9.30
C THR A 367 27.52 5.92 -10.60
N PHE A 368 27.35 7.24 -10.52
CA PHE A 368 27.31 8.14 -11.68
C PHE A 368 27.62 9.59 -11.29
N ASP A 369 27.94 10.43 -12.28
CA ASP A 369 28.20 11.86 -12.06
C ASP A 369 26.88 12.63 -11.84
N ALA A 370 26.49 12.70 -10.56
CA ALA A 370 25.29 13.38 -10.07
C ALA A 370 25.08 14.84 -10.54
N PRO A 371 26.07 15.76 -10.52
CA PRO A 371 25.87 17.16 -10.91
C PRO A 371 25.40 17.34 -12.35
N GLN A 372 25.84 16.47 -13.28
CA GLN A 372 25.42 16.54 -14.68
C GLN A 372 23.91 16.29 -14.82
N ILE A 373 23.40 15.30 -14.09
CA ILE A 373 21.97 14.91 -14.13
C ILE A 373 21.10 15.86 -13.30
N SER A 374 21.59 16.33 -12.15
CA SER A 374 20.83 17.21 -11.25
C SER A 374 20.64 18.63 -11.80
N SER A 375 21.40 19.01 -12.83
CA SER A 375 21.16 20.23 -13.62
C SER A 375 19.83 20.22 -14.39
N SER A 376 19.20 19.06 -14.55
CA SER A 376 17.90 18.93 -15.21
C SER A 376 16.79 19.67 -14.47
N SER A 377 15.76 20.07 -15.22
CA SER A 377 14.54 20.65 -14.66
C SER A 377 13.33 19.76 -14.96
N ARG A 378 12.20 20.01 -14.31
CA ARG A 378 10.93 19.33 -14.67
C ARG A 378 10.55 19.53 -16.15
N ALA A 379 10.95 20.66 -16.75
CA ALA A 379 10.73 20.92 -18.16
C ALA A 379 11.55 19.97 -19.06
N SER A 380 12.72 19.50 -18.60
CA SER A 380 13.58 18.54 -19.32
C SER A 380 12.93 17.17 -19.49
N LEU A 381 11.92 16.83 -18.70
CA LEU A 381 11.13 15.59 -18.80
C LEU A 381 9.90 15.72 -19.71
N LEU A 382 9.59 16.92 -20.21
CA LEU A 382 8.49 17.15 -21.15
C LEU A 382 8.86 16.58 -22.52
N GLN A 383 7.87 16.03 -23.24
CA GLN A 383 8.07 15.38 -24.53
C GLN A 383 8.85 16.25 -25.53
N ASN A 384 8.48 17.52 -25.64
CA ASN A 384 9.12 18.47 -26.58
C ASN A 384 10.59 18.77 -26.21
N ALA A 385 11.01 18.50 -24.96
CA ALA A 385 12.36 18.76 -24.48
C ALA A 385 13.28 17.53 -24.59
N LEU A 386 12.74 16.31 -24.78
CA LEU A 386 13.52 15.07 -24.73
C LEU A 386 14.52 14.93 -25.89
N LEU A 387 14.25 15.54 -27.05
CA LEU A 387 15.16 15.53 -28.22
C LEU A 387 16.04 16.79 -28.32
N VAL A 388 15.96 17.70 -27.35
CA VAL A 388 16.84 18.88 -27.32
C VAL A 388 18.28 18.43 -27.06
N ALA A 389 19.24 18.81 -27.91
CA ALA A 389 20.62 18.32 -27.88
C ALA A 389 21.39 18.58 -26.57
N SER A 390 20.94 19.53 -25.76
CA SER A 390 21.51 19.86 -24.45
C SER A 390 20.85 19.14 -23.27
N ASN A 391 19.84 18.29 -23.50
CA ASN A 391 19.12 17.62 -22.43
C ASN A 391 20.01 16.58 -21.71
N PRO A 392 20.32 16.75 -20.42
CA PRO A 392 21.25 15.86 -19.70
C PRO A 392 20.68 14.46 -19.44
N LEU A 393 19.35 14.28 -19.53
CA LEU A 393 18.69 12.99 -19.25
C LEU A 393 18.69 12.05 -20.45
N THR A 394 18.63 12.60 -21.65
CA THR A 394 18.50 11.85 -22.91
C THR A 394 19.71 11.95 -23.80
N ARG A 395 20.59 12.95 -23.65
CA ARG A 395 21.87 12.98 -24.37
C ARG A 395 22.75 11.82 -23.87
N PRO A 396 23.11 10.85 -24.74
CA PRO A 396 23.91 9.71 -24.33
C PRO A 396 25.25 10.14 -23.74
N SER A 397 25.49 9.74 -22.50
CA SER A 397 26.71 9.96 -21.72
C SER A 397 26.80 8.87 -20.65
N ALA A 398 27.97 8.70 -20.05
CA ALA A 398 28.13 7.78 -18.92
C ALA A 398 27.04 7.99 -17.85
N SER A 399 26.84 9.25 -17.45
CA SER A 399 25.86 9.66 -16.43
C SER A 399 24.42 9.36 -16.82
N SER A 400 24.02 9.64 -18.08
CA SER A 400 22.64 9.42 -18.52
C SER A 400 22.31 7.93 -18.66
N ILE A 401 23.27 7.12 -19.12
CA ILE A 401 23.12 5.66 -19.24
C ILE A 401 23.05 5.02 -17.85
N SER A 402 23.96 5.37 -16.95
CA SER A 402 23.97 4.89 -15.56
C SER A 402 22.69 5.27 -14.81
N PHE A 403 22.27 6.54 -14.90
CA PHE A 403 21.04 7.01 -14.25
C PHE A 403 19.80 6.30 -14.80
N LEU A 404 19.65 6.20 -16.13
CA LEU A 404 18.49 5.53 -16.72
C LEU A 404 18.50 4.02 -16.43
N SER A 405 19.68 3.40 -16.39
CA SER A 405 19.85 2.01 -15.95
C SER A 405 19.33 1.80 -14.52
N ALA A 406 19.66 2.70 -13.60
CA ALA A 406 19.21 2.64 -12.21
C ALA A 406 17.69 2.88 -12.08
N ILE A 407 17.14 3.80 -12.87
CA ILE A 407 15.69 4.02 -12.94
C ILE A 407 14.98 2.78 -13.46
N LEU A 408 15.43 2.15 -14.55
CA LEU A 408 14.80 0.95 -15.10
C LEU A 408 14.88 -0.25 -14.14
N LEU A 409 15.99 -0.42 -13.42
CA LEU A 409 16.09 -1.40 -12.33
C LEU A 409 15.09 -1.09 -11.21
N SER A 410 14.92 0.18 -10.86
CA SER A 410 13.91 0.62 -9.88
C SER A 410 12.48 0.34 -10.36
N LEU A 411 12.18 0.53 -11.64
CA LEU A 411 10.87 0.18 -12.21
C LEU A 411 10.61 -1.32 -12.14
N ARG A 412 11.62 -2.14 -12.47
CA ARG A 412 11.52 -3.60 -12.39
C ARG A 412 11.27 -4.06 -10.95
N THR A 413 12.03 -3.56 -9.98
CA THR A 413 11.83 -3.92 -8.56
C THR A 413 10.48 -3.45 -8.04
N LEU A 414 10.05 -2.23 -8.38
CA LEU A 414 8.72 -1.73 -8.02
C LEU A 414 7.58 -2.56 -8.64
N THR A 415 7.76 -3.04 -9.88
CA THR A 415 6.79 -3.93 -10.55
C THR A 415 6.73 -5.30 -9.86
N GLU A 416 7.88 -5.84 -9.43
CA GLU A 416 7.96 -7.07 -8.63
C GLU A 416 7.32 -6.91 -7.24
N LEU A 417 7.44 -5.72 -6.64
CA LEU A 417 6.75 -5.30 -5.41
C LEU A 417 5.29 -4.89 -5.66
N GLY A 418 4.78 -5.05 -6.88
CA GLY A 418 3.43 -4.73 -7.35
C GLY A 418 2.96 -3.29 -7.16
N HIS A 419 3.91 -2.34 -7.25
CA HIS A 419 3.66 -0.91 -7.34
C HIS A 419 4.25 -0.34 -8.65
N PRO A 420 3.69 -0.69 -9.83
CA PRO A 420 4.23 -0.22 -11.10
C PRO A 420 4.09 1.31 -11.23
N ILE A 421 5.16 2.00 -11.65
CA ILE A 421 5.20 3.43 -11.97
C ILE A 421 5.86 3.65 -13.35
N THR A 422 5.69 4.82 -13.97
CA THR A 422 6.36 5.13 -15.26
C THR A 422 7.79 5.65 -15.04
N CYS A 423 8.63 5.53 -16.08
CA CYS A 423 10.01 6.03 -16.06
C CYS A 423 10.07 7.54 -15.76
N ARG A 424 9.18 8.32 -16.36
CA ARG A 424 9.07 9.76 -16.10
C ARG A 424 8.75 10.07 -14.64
N THR A 425 7.81 9.33 -14.04
CA THR A 425 7.45 9.51 -12.64
C THR A 425 8.62 9.15 -11.72
N ALA A 426 9.29 8.01 -11.96
CA ALA A 426 10.46 7.62 -11.18
C ALA A 426 11.60 8.66 -11.25
N ALA A 427 11.89 9.18 -12.45
CA ALA A 427 12.90 10.24 -12.62
C ALA A 427 12.50 11.54 -11.90
N ASN A 428 11.24 11.94 -11.97
CA ASN A 428 10.73 13.10 -11.24
C ASN A 428 10.79 12.91 -9.71
N ILE A 429 10.60 11.68 -9.22
CA ILE A 429 10.78 11.32 -7.81
C ILE A 429 12.24 11.48 -7.36
N CYS A 430 13.24 10.98 -8.12
CA CYS A 430 14.64 11.16 -7.69
C CYS A 430 15.09 12.62 -7.75
N LEU A 431 14.78 13.31 -8.85
CA LEU A 431 15.43 14.57 -9.20
C LEU A 431 14.73 15.79 -8.60
N HIS A 432 13.40 15.82 -8.63
CA HIS A 432 12.65 17.05 -8.38
C HIS A 432 11.66 16.96 -7.22
N SER A 433 11.48 15.80 -6.61
CA SER A 433 10.51 15.63 -5.52
C SER A 433 11.08 16.07 -4.18
N SER A 434 10.17 16.53 -3.31
CA SER A 434 10.45 16.89 -1.92
C SER A 434 10.55 15.65 -1.02
N LEU A 435 11.04 15.83 0.21
CA LEU A 435 11.05 14.79 1.25
C LEU A 435 9.65 14.19 1.45
N ASP A 436 8.64 15.05 1.63
CA ASP A 436 7.27 14.62 1.95
C ASP A 436 6.65 13.81 0.81
N THR A 437 6.91 14.21 -0.43
CA THR A 437 6.45 13.47 -1.61
C THR A 437 7.15 12.12 -1.76
N GLN A 438 8.46 12.03 -1.51
CA GLN A 438 9.17 10.74 -1.55
C GLN A 438 8.68 9.80 -0.44
N LEU A 439 8.44 10.33 0.76
CA LEU A 439 7.93 9.58 1.90
C LEU A 439 6.49 9.09 1.67
N LEU A 440 5.64 9.92 1.04
CA LEU A 440 4.29 9.50 0.64
C LEU A 440 4.35 8.33 -0.35
N GLU A 441 5.19 8.42 -1.39
CA GLU A 441 5.33 7.34 -2.36
C GLU A 441 5.91 6.07 -1.75
N LEU A 442 6.90 6.19 -0.84
CA LEU A 442 7.40 5.06 -0.08
C LEU A 442 6.27 4.35 0.69
N ARG A 443 5.39 5.12 1.37
CA ARG A 443 4.23 4.55 2.07
C ARG A 443 3.25 3.87 1.10
N ASN A 444 3.04 4.44 -0.08
CA ASN A 444 2.22 3.82 -1.13
C ASN A 444 2.81 2.48 -1.59
N VAL A 445 4.12 2.41 -1.79
CA VAL A 445 4.84 1.16 -2.10
C VAL A 445 4.63 0.14 -0.99
N MET A 446 4.89 0.50 0.26
CA MET A 446 4.70 -0.40 1.41
C MET A 446 3.26 -0.92 1.51
N SER A 447 2.27 -0.05 1.32
CA SER A 447 0.85 -0.44 1.32
C SER A 447 0.52 -1.40 0.16
N SER A 448 1.15 -1.21 -1.00
CA SER A 448 0.95 -2.06 -2.19
C SER A 448 1.51 -3.46 -1.95
N ILE A 449 2.67 -3.56 -1.30
CA ILE A 449 3.31 -4.82 -0.89
C ILE A 449 2.42 -5.56 0.11
N VAL A 450 1.95 -4.88 1.17
CA VAL A 450 1.10 -5.49 2.21
C VAL A 450 -0.23 -6.01 1.63
N ARG A 451 -0.80 -5.34 0.63
CA ARG A 451 -2.07 -5.75 0.00
C ARG A 451 -1.91 -6.95 -0.94
N GLN A 452 -0.70 -7.29 -1.37
CA GLN A 452 -0.46 -8.46 -2.22
C GLN A 452 -0.56 -9.75 -1.40
N THR A 453 -1.72 -10.39 -1.50
CA THR A 453 -2.07 -11.60 -0.75
C THR A 453 -1.68 -12.91 -1.45
N LYS A 454 -1.14 -12.84 -2.69
CA LYS A 454 -0.91 -14.01 -3.55
C LYS A 454 0.49 -14.62 -3.44
N SER A 455 1.46 -13.91 -2.88
CA SER A 455 2.84 -14.37 -2.71
C SER A 455 3.19 -14.34 -1.23
N SER A 456 3.64 -15.47 -0.68
CA SER A 456 4.42 -15.47 0.55
C SER A 456 5.71 -14.70 0.24
N HIS A 457 5.74 -13.40 0.54
CA HIS A 457 6.89 -12.56 0.27
C HIS A 457 8.04 -12.97 1.20
N ASP A 458 9.24 -13.16 0.63
CA ASP A 458 10.44 -13.19 1.46
C ASP A 458 10.73 -11.75 1.91
N TRP A 459 10.31 -11.42 3.13
CA TRP A 459 10.47 -10.09 3.69
C TRP A 459 11.92 -9.65 3.85
N ARG A 460 12.89 -10.58 3.88
CA ARG A 460 14.31 -10.22 3.86
C ARG A 460 14.70 -9.66 2.50
N SER A 461 14.23 -10.29 1.42
CA SER A 461 14.40 -9.79 0.05
C SER A 461 13.67 -8.47 -0.15
N VAL A 462 12.42 -8.34 0.32
CA VAL A 462 11.67 -7.07 0.26
C VAL A 462 12.42 -5.94 0.96
N ARG A 463 12.93 -6.18 2.18
CA ARG A 463 13.73 -5.19 2.90
C ARG A 463 14.97 -4.78 2.11
N GLN A 464 15.69 -5.72 1.51
CA GLN A 464 16.86 -5.42 0.66
C GLN A 464 16.47 -4.58 -0.56
N GLN A 465 15.38 -4.92 -1.25
CA GLN A 465 14.89 -4.19 -2.41
C GLN A 465 14.47 -2.75 -2.05
N VAL A 466 13.76 -2.55 -0.93
CA VAL A 466 13.33 -1.21 -0.49
C VAL A 466 14.51 -0.35 -0.04
N LEU A 467 15.47 -0.91 0.70
CA LEU A 467 16.71 -0.21 1.06
C LEU A 467 17.56 0.12 -0.18
N TRP A 468 17.59 -0.78 -1.16
CA TRP A 468 18.22 -0.50 -2.44
C TRP A 468 17.48 0.60 -3.22
N LEU A 469 16.15 0.65 -3.24
CA LEU A 469 15.40 1.75 -3.85
C LEU A 469 15.67 3.10 -3.16
N GLN A 470 16.03 3.11 -1.88
CA GLN A 470 16.39 4.32 -1.17
C GLN A 470 17.74 4.90 -1.64
N GLN A 471 18.76 4.06 -1.88
CA GLN A 471 20.17 4.51 -2.03
C GLN A 471 20.96 3.81 -3.15
N TRP A 472 20.30 3.03 -4.00
CA TRP A 472 20.88 2.23 -5.08
C TRP A 472 22.15 1.46 -4.71
N GLY A 473 22.23 0.95 -3.47
CA GLY A 473 23.31 0.08 -3.01
C GLY A 473 24.60 0.79 -2.55
N ILE A 474 24.62 2.12 -2.50
CA ILE A 474 25.77 2.88 -1.98
C ILE A 474 25.86 2.71 -0.46
N GLY A 475 27.03 2.33 0.04
CA GLY A 475 27.27 2.13 1.47
C GLY A 475 27.45 3.45 2.24
N GLU A 476 27.14 3.45 3.55
CA GLU A 476 27.25 4.66 4.40
C GLU A 476 28.67 5.24 4.49
N SER A 477 29.70 4.42 4.26
CA SER A 477 31.11 4.82 4.28
C SER A 477 31.49 5.75 3.11
N GLU A 478 30.79 5.67 1.98
CA GLU A 478 31.07 6.47 0.77
C GLU A 478 30.39 7.85 0.81
N ARG A 479 29.50 8.11 1.78
CA ARG A 479 28.79 9.40 1.96
C ARG A 479 29.67 10.55 2.43
N LYS A 480 30.83 10.26 3.04
CA LYS A 480 31.60 11.27 3.79
C LYS A 480 32.42 12.22 2.94
N GLU A 481 32.60 11.95 1.65
CA GLU A 481 33.52 12.73 0.81
C GLU A 481 32.84 13.62 -0.24
N ASN A 482 31.61 13.35 -0.69
CA ASN A 482 30.99 14.12 -1.77
C ASN A 482 29.53 14.48 -1.48
N SER A 483 29.21 15.78 -1.53
CA SER A 483 27.88 16.38 -1.43
C SER A 483 27.02 16.14 -2.69
N SER A 484 26.95 14.91 -3.20
CA SER A 484 26.25 14.58 -4.44
C SER A 484 24.73 14.55 -4.26
N THR A 485 24.03 15.19 -5.19
CA THR A 485 22.57 15.30 -5.26
C THR A 485 21.99 14.09 -6.02
N CYS A 486 21.16 13.25 -5.37
CA CYS A 486 20.48 12.03 -5.87
C CYS A 486 21.36 10.76 -5.87
N HIS A 487 20.96 9.79 -5.03
CA HIS A 487 21.59 8.47 -4.91
C HIS A 487 20.58 7.30 -4.91
N GLY A 488 19.30 7.54 -5.14
CA GLY A 488 18.26 6.51 -5.13
C GLY A 488 16.87 7.12 -5.25
N LEU A 489 15.83 6.33 -5.48
CA LEU A 489 14.47 6.84 -5.65
C LEU A 489 13.96 7.60 -4.41
N PHE A 490 14.25 7.09 -3.21
CA PHE A 490 13.82 7.67 -1.93
C PHE A 490 14.96 8.30 -1.13
N TRP A 491 16.01 8.78 -1.80
CA TRP A 491 17.27 9.19 -1.17
C TRP A 491 17.17 10.30 -0.10
N ARG A 492 16.13 11.15 -0.15
CA ARG A 492 15.93 12.21 0.85
C ARG A 492 15.39 11.67 2.16
N VAL A 493 14.70 10.52 2.12
CA VAL A 493 14.16 9.86 3.30
C VAL A 493 15.31 9.18 4.04
N SER A 494 15.44 9.41 5.34
CA SER A 494 16.51 8.77 6.13
C SER A 494 16.27 7.26 6.25
N GLN A 495 17.36 6.50 6.42
CA GLN A 495 17.29 5.05 6.53
C GLN A 495 16.43 4.61 7.72
N ASP A 496 16.52 5.31 8.85
CA ASP A 496 15.69 5.06 10.03
C ASP A 496 14.19 5.17 9.72
N VAL A 497 13.79 6.13 8.88
CA VAL A 497 12.38 6.29 8.51
C VAL A 497 11.93 5.16 7.59
N VAL A 498 12.78 4.76 6.63
CA VAL A 498 12.50 3.62 5.75
C VAL A 498 12.35 2.33 6.57
N GLU A 499 13.29 2.06 7.46
CA GLU A 499 13.27 0.91 8.36
C GLU A 499 12.05 0.93 9.29
N ALA A 500 11.64 2.09 9.78
CA ALA A 500 10.43 2.22 10.58
C ALA A 500 9.15 1.90 9.78
N GLU A 501 9.07 2.28 8.50
CA GLU A 501 7.93 1.90 7.64
C GLU A 501 7.96 0.41 7.27
N ILE A 502 9.16 -0.20 7.11
CA ILE A 502 9.31 -1.65 6.93
C ILE A 502 8.85 -2.41 8.18
N LEU A 503 9.27 -1.97 9.38
CA LEU A 503 8.81 -2.56 10.65
C LEU A 503 7.29 -2.51 10.78
N LYS A 504 6.64 -1.39 10.46
CA LYS A 504 5.17 -1.30 10.48
C LYS A 504 4.53 -2.32 9.54
N ALA A 505 5.07 -2.50 8.33
CA ALA A 505 4.55 -3.47 7.37
C ALA A 505 4.69 -4.92 7.89
N LEU A 506 5.82 -5.29 8.49
CA LEU A 506 6.03 -6.60 9.12
C LEU A 506 5.01 -6.88 10.24
N LEU A 507 4.75 -5.87 11.08
CA LEU A 507 3.77 -5.98 12.17
C LEU A 507 2.33 -6.14 11.63
N GLU A 508 2.02 -5.52 10.50
CA GLU A 508 0.70 -5.63 9.85
C GLU A 508 0.49 -7.01 9.22
N THR A 509 1.53 -7.56 8.58
CA THR A 509 1.51 -8.88 7.90
C THR A 509 1.74 -10.07 8.84
N ARG A 510 2.01 -9.79 10.12
CA ARG A 510 2.19 -10.77 11.22
C ARG A 510 3.52 -11.52 11.19
N GLU A 511 4.55 -10.93 10.60
CA GLU A 511 5.91 -11.45 10.56
C GLU A 511 6.71 -11.04 11.81
N TYR A 512 6.22 -11.45 12.99
CA TYR A 512 6.76 -10.99 14.27
C TYR A 512 8.15 -11.54 14.57
N ASP A 513 8.38 -12.82 14.27
CA ASP A 513 9.68 -13.48 14.52
C ASP A 513 10.79 -12.81 13.70
N LEU A 514 10.52 -12.51 12.43
CA LEU A 514 11.46 -11.80 11.56
C LEU A 514 11.69 -10.37 12.04
N ALA A 515 10.65 -9.67 12.50
CA ALA A 515 10.79 -8.32 13.05
C ALA A 515 11.67 -8.30 14.32
N VAL A 516 11.53 -9.30 15.20
CA VAL A 516 12.41 -9.49 16.36
C VAL A 516 13.84 -9.78 15.92
N ASP A 517 14.04 -10.70 14.97
CA ASP A 517 15.37 -11.04 14.49
C ASP A 517 16.11 -9.85 13.87
N VAL A 518 15.41 -9.01 13.11
CA VAL A 518 16.01 -7.87 12.39
C VAL A 518 16.23 -6.65 13.28
N TYR A 519 15.31 -6.33 14.19
CA TYR A 519 15.35 -5.07 14.95
C TYR A 519 15.74 -5.23 16.43
N ILE A 520 15.90 -6.46 16.92
CA ILE A 520 16.32 -6.74 18.31
C ILE A 520 17.61 -7.55 18.32
N ASN A 521 17.64 -8.68 17.61
CA ASN A 521 18.76 -9.63 17.70
C ASN A 521 19.96 -9.24 16.81
N SER A 522 19.70 -8.76 15.59
CA SER A 522 20.74 -8.46 14.59
C SER A 522 20.99 -6.96 14.51
N ASN A 523 22.19 -6.48 14.86
CA ASN A 523 22.68 -5.09 14.70
C ASN A 523 21.58 -4.06 14.37
N PRO A 524 20.83 -3.60 15.38
CA PRO A 524 19.57 -2.91 15.16
C PRO A 524 19.84 -1.56 14.47
N THR A 525 19.25 -1.37 13.28
CA THR A 525 19.31 -0.11 12.54
C THR A 525 18.43 0.97 13.18
N LEU A 526 17.43 0.56 13.94
CA LEU A 526 16.56 1.42 14.75
C LEU A 526 16.97 1.38 16.21
N SER A 527 16.82 2.49 16.93
CA SER A 527 16.99 2.49 18.38
C SER A 527 15.89 1.67 19.07
N TYR A 528 16.21 1.04 20.20
CA TYR A 528 15.24 0.30 21.01
C TYR A 528 13.98 1.11 21.35
N ALA A 529 14.12 2.42 21.60
CA ALA A 529 13.01 3.32 21.88
C ALA A 529 12.10 3.54 20.64
N GLN A 530 12.66 3.62 19.43
CA GLN A 530 11.88 3.73 18.19
C GLN A 530 11.12 2.43 17.90
N VAL A 531 11.75 1.27 18.12
CA VAL A 531 11.11 -0.04 17.96
C VAL A 531 9.96 -0.18 18.95
N GLU A 532 10.19 0.10 20.24
CA GLU A 532 9.17 0.08 21.27
C GLU A 532 7.97 0.96 20.90
N LYS A 533 8.21 2.21 20.48
CA LYS A 533 7.16 3.14 20.08
C LYS A 533 6.37 2.64 18.86
N ALA A 534 7.05 2.11 17.85
CA ALA A 534 6.40 1.57 16.65
C ALA A 534 5.51 0.36 16.98
N VAL A 535 5.99 -0.53 17.85
CA VAL A 535 5.23 -1.70 18.33
C VAL A 535 4.02 -1.26 19.15
N GLN A 536 4.16 -0.29 20.05
CA GLN A 536 3.03 0.27 20.81
C GLN A 536 1.94 0.82 19.89
N VAL A 537 2.33 1.61 18.87
CA VAL A 537 1.39 2.14 17.87
C VAL A 537 0.68 1.03 17.11
N ALA A 538 1.40 -0.03 16.70
CA ALA A 538 0.81 -1.18 16.02
C ALA A 538 -0.18 -1.93 16.91
N ILE A 539 0.13 -2.12 18.20
CA ILE A 539 -0.76 -2.76 19.18
C ILE A 539 -2.04 -1.94 19.34
N PHE A 540 -1.95 -0.63 19.58
CA PHE A 540 -3.13 0.20 19.73
C PHE A 540 -3.94 0.30 18.44
N THR A 541 -3.30 0.33 17.28
CA THR A 541 -4.01 0.29 15.99
C THR A 541 -4.80 -1.00 15.82
N ALA A 542 -4.23 -2.14 16.23
CA ALA A 542 -4.94 -3.43 16.21
C ALA A 542 -6.05 -3.54 17.26
N TYR A 543 -5.82 -2.97 18.45
CA TYR A 543 -6.77 -2.93 19.56
C TYR A 543 -7.97 -2.02 19.26
N ASP A 544 -7.73 -0.81 18.80
CA ASP A 544 -8.77 0.19 18.57
C ASP A 544 -9.69 -0.19 17.40
N ASN A 545 -9.15 -0.86 16.37
CA ASN A 545 -9.91 -1.34 15.22
C ASN A 545 -10.58 -2.71 15.45
N ALA A 546 -10.48 -3.29 16.65
CA ALA A 546 -11.09 -4.58 16.94
C ALA A 546 -12.61 -4.46 17.15
N SER A 547 -13.37 -5.40 16.58
CA SER A 547 -14.83 -5.45 16.72
C SER A 547 -15.33 -6.08 18.02
N ASN A 548 -14.47 -6.80 18.74
CA ASN A 548 -14.79 -7.46 19.99
C ASN A 548 -13.53 -7.57 20.87
N GLY A 549 -13.73 -7.74 22.18
CA GLY A 549 -12.64 -7.83 23.16
C GLY A 549 -11.93 -9.18 23.26
N ASN A 550 -12.30 -10.19 22.46
CA ASN A 550 -11.74 -11.53 22.63
C ASN A 550 -10.31 -11.63 22.06
N ARG A 551 -9.33 -11.86 22.95
CA ARG A 551 -7.91 -12.00 22.60
C ARG A 551 -7.56 -13.14 21.65
N THR A 552 -8.49 -14.04 21.34
CA THR A 552 -8.24 -15.19 20.43
C THR A 552 -8.72 -14.97 19.00
N ARG A 553 -9.43 -13.86 18.71
CA ARG A 553 -10.00 -13.58 17.38
C ARG A 553 -9.80 -12.13 16.93
N GLY A 554 -9.77 -11.91 15.62
CA GLY A 554 -9.78 -10.58 15.01
C GLY A 554 -8.59 -9.69 15.40
N GLY A 555 -8.84 -8.37 15.51
CA GLY A 555 -7.84 -7.36 15.87
C GLY A 555 -7.27 -7.54 17.28
N MET A 556 -8.06 -8.02 18.23
CA MET A 556 -7.58 -8.31 19.58
C MET A 556 -6.56 -9.44 19.63
N LYS A 557 -6.73 -10.48 18.79
CA LYS A 557 -5.70 -11.51 18.63
C LYS A 557 -4.39 -10.91 18.12
N ARG A 558 -4.46 -10.09 17.08
CA ARG A 558 -3.29 -9.40 16.52
C ARG A 558 -2.58 -8.56 17.59
N ALA A 559 -3.32 -7.76 18.35
CA ALA A 559 -2.75 -6.98 19.46
C ALA A 559 -2.06 -7.86 20.51
N TYR A 560 -2.68 -8.97 20.89
CA TYR A 560 -2.13 -9.92 21.87
C TYR A 560 -0.88 -10.65 21.34
N ASP A 561 -0.91 -11.11 20.09
CA ASP A 561 0.21 -11.80 19.44
C ASP A 561 1.44 -10.88 19.34
N ILE A 562 1.25 -9.59 19.00
CA ILE A 562 2.34 -8.59 19.01
C ILE A 562 2.94 -8.44 20.42
N VAL A 563 2.10 -8.29 21.44
CA VAL A 563 2.58 -8.20 22.84
C VAL A 563 3.36 -9.44 23.23
N GLN A 564 2.88 -10.63 22.86
CA GLN A 564 3.54 -11.89 23.18
C GLN A 564 4.93 -11.99 22.53
N ALA A 565 5.08 -11.54 21.29
CA ALA A 565 6.36 -11.57 20.58
C ALA A 565 7.38 -10.57 21.15
N PHE A 566 6.97 -9.34 21.47
CA PHE A 566 7.90 -8.27 21.84
C PHE A 566 8.13 -8.10 23.35
N GLN A 567 7.15 -8.44 24.21
CA GLN A 567 7.27 -8.25 25.67
C GLN A 567 8.54 -8.88 26.29
N PRO A 568 8.98 -10.10 25.91
CA PRO A 568 10.19 -10.71 26.48
C PRO A 568 11.46 -9.87 26.28
N HIS A 569 11.49 -9.03 25.26
CA HIS A 569 12.64 -8.19 24.91
C HIS A 569 12.58 -6.79 25.55
N PHE A 570 11.45 -6.42 26.16
CA PHE A 570 11.26 -5.14 26.85
C PHE A 570 10.76 -5.34 28.30
N PRO A 571 11.52 -6.03 29.17
CA PRO A 571 11.06 -6.39 30.53
C PRO A 571 10.82 -5.18 31.44
N GLU A 572 11.60 -4.10 31.27
CA GLU A 572 11.48 -2.90 32.10
C GLU A 572 10.38 -1.94 31.64
N SER A 573 9.84 -2.13 30.42
CA SER A 573 8.83 -1.23 29.87
C SER A 573 7.53 -1.29 30.67
N VAL A 574 7.17 -0.16 31.28
CA VAL A 574 5.89 0.03 31.96
C VAL A 574 4.73 -0.04 30.95
N SER A 575 4.93 0.49 29.74
CA SER A 575 3.88 0.52 28.73
C SER A 575 3.47 -0.89 28.28
N PHE A 576 4.40 -1.82 28.06
CA PHE A 576 4.04 -3.19 27.69
C PHE A 576 3.27 -3.91 28.80
N ARG A 577 3.62 -3.67 30.07
CA ARG A 577 2.88 -4.20 31.22
C ARG A 577 1.45 -3.66 31.28
N GLN A 578 1.29 -2.35 31.09
CA GLN A 578 -0.02 -1.70 31.06
C GLN A 578 -0.89 -2.19 29.89
N ILE A 579 -0.32 -2.28 28.69
CA ILE A 579 -1.02 -2.77 27.48
C ILE A 579 -1.47 -4.23 27.67
N ARG A 580 -0.62 -5.08 28.25
CA ARG A 580 -0.99 -6.46 28.54
C ARG A 580 -2.15 -6.53 29.54
N ALA A 581 -2.10 -5.74 30.61
CA ALA A 581 -3.18 -5.66 31.59
C ALA A 581 -4.49 -5.16 30.93
N LEU A 582 -4.41 -4.16 30.05
CA LEU A 582 -5.54 -3.65 29.27
C LEU A 582 -6.19 -4.73 28.41
N ILE A 583 -5.39 -5.51 27.67
CA ILE A 583 -5.87 -6.61 26.83
C ILE A 583 -6.55 -7.70 27.68
N LEU A 584 -5.99 -8.02 28.85
CA LEU A 584 -6.58 -9.00 29.77
C LEU A 584 -7.93 -8.51 30.35
N ALA A 585 -8.01 -7.26 30.79
CA ALA A 585 -9.26 -6.65 31.26
C ALA A 585 -10.33 -6.66 30.15
N THR A 586 -9.94 -6.24 28.95
CA THR A 586 -10.83 -6.20 27.76
C THR A 586 -11.34 -7.59 27.39
N HIS A 587 -10.46 -8.60 27.44
CA HIS A 587 -10.85 -9.99 27.20
C HIS A 587 -11.83 -10.51 28.24
N ALA A 588 -11.59 -10.25 29.52
CA ALA A 588 -12.48 -10.66 30.59
C ALA A 588 -13.85 -9.95 30.49
N LEU A 589 -13.88 -8.66 30.16
CA LEU A 589 -15.12 -7.90 29.91
C LEU A 589 -15.93 -8.44 28.71
N SER A 590 -15.26 -8.99 27.69
CA SER A 590 -15.93 -9.53 26.50
C SER A 590 -16.81 -10.76 26.76
N PHE A 591 -16.70 -11.39 27.93
CA PHE A 591 -17.58 -12.49 28.34
C PHE A 591 -18.93 -12.01 28.91
N TYR A 592 -19.09 -10.71 29.13
CA TYR A 592 -20.31 -10.10 29.63
C TYR A 592 -21.04 -9.34 28.52
N SER A 593 -22.37 -9.27 28.62
CA SER A 593 -23.15 -8.36 27.78
C SER A 593 -22.82 -6.92 28.16
N LEU A 594 -22.28 -6.15 27.22
CA LEU A 594 -22.01 -4.72 27.40
C LEU A 594 -22.44 -3.97 26.14
N THR A 595 -23.44 -3.09 26.30
CA THR A 595 -23.94 -2.21 25.25
C THR A 595 -23.97 -0.78 25.79
N LEU A 596 -23.08 0.07 25.27
CA LEU A 596 -23.00 1.48 25.68
C LEU A 596 -24.04 2.35 24.96
N GLN A 597 -24.35 1.99 23.71
CA GLN A 597 -25.35 2.64 22.86
C GLN A 597 -26.29 1.57 22.31
N HIS A 598 -27.56 1.93 22.06
CA HIS A 598 -28.58 0.99 21.62
C HIS A 598 -28.18 0.34 20.28
N GLY A 599 -28.00 -0.99 20.28
CA GLY A 599 -27.74 -1.79 19.07
C GLY A 599 -26.28 -1.88 18.60
N VAL A 600 -25.32 -1.21 19.24
CA VAL A 600 -23.89 -1.30 18.87
C VAL A 600 -23.13 -2.15 19.89
N PRO A 601 -22.48 -3.26 19.48
CA PRO A 601 -21.68 -4.08 20.38
C PRO A 601 -20.48 -3.30 20.91
N PHE A 602 -20.09 -3.58 22.15
CA PHE A 602 -18.97 -2.93 22.82
C PHE A 602 -17.63 -3.15 22.06
N GLN A 603 -16.95 -2.04 21.73
CA GLN A 603 -15.64 -2.05 21.08
C GLN A 603 -14.51 -1.74 22.07
N PRO A 604 -13.35 -2.43 22.00
CA PRO A 604 -12.21 -2.20 22.89
C PRO A 604 -11.75 -0.75 23.01
N VAL A 605 -11.75 0.02 21.91
CA VAL A 605 -11.43 1.46 21.91
C VAL A 605 -12.25 2.24 22.95
N SER A 606 -13.48 1.81 23.23
CA SER A 606 -14.35 2.44 24.20
C SER A 606 -13.84 2.32 25.64
N ILE A 607 -13.09 1.29 26.02
CA ILE A 607 -12.44 1.21 27.35
C ILE A 607 -11.31 2.23 27.42
N ARG A 608 -10.46 2.27 26.38
CA ARG A 608 -9.24 3.09 26.37
C ARG A 608 -9.53 4.58 26.43
N VAL A 609 -10.61 5.02 25.79
CA VAL A 609 -11.04 6.43 25.72
C VAL A 609 -11.97 6.81 26.88
N HIS A 610 -12.49 5.84 27.66
CA HIS A 610 -13.38 6.13 28.78
C HIS A 610 -12.64 6.86 29.90
N SER A 611 -13.25 7.93 30.45
CA SER A 611 -12.67 8.69 31.56
C SER A 611 -12.52 7.87 32.84
N ASP A 612 -13.52 7.01 33.12
CA ASP A 612 -13.51 6.08 34.25
C ASP A 612 -13.92 4.66 33.82
N PRO A 613 -12.99 3.83 33.33
CA PRO A 613 -13.31 2.47 32.87
C PRO A 613 -13.87 1.54 33.95
N LEU A 614 -13.68 1.84 35.24
CA LEU A 614 -14.23 1.02 36.33
C LEU A 614 -15.74 1.15 36.42
N SER A 615 -16.32 2.29 36.01
CA SER A 615 -17.78 2.45 35.87
C SER A 615 -18.41 1.51 34.83
N LEU A 616 -17.62 0.94 33.91
CA LEU A 616 -18.14 -0.07 32.97
C LEU A 616 -18.58 -1.34 33.71
N VAL A 617 -18.00 -1.63 34.87
CA VAL A 617 -18.39 -2.77 35.72
C VAL A 617 -19.82 -2.59 36.25
N GLU A 618 -20.23 -1.36 36.56
CA GLU A 618 -21.62 -1.04 36.94
C GLU A 618 -22.58 -1.38 35.81
N LYS A 619 -22.28 -0.94 34.57
CA LYS A 619 -23.08 -1.28 33.38
C LYS A 619 -23.12 -2.78 33.11
N VAL A 620 -22.02 -3.49 33.35
CA VAL A 620 -21.99 -4.96 33.26
C VAL A 620 -22.96 -5.57 34.28
N LEU A 621 -22.98 -5.10 35.52
CA LEU A 621 -23.89 -5.58 36.55
C LEU A 621 -25.36 -5.28 36.24
N ASP A 622 -25.66 -4.11 35.65
CA ASP A 622 -27.02 -3.74 35.24
C ASP A 622 -27.55 -4.59 34.09
N GLN A 623 -26.70 -4.88 33.10
CA GLN A 623 -27.10 -5.61 31.89
C GLN A 623 -27.08 -7.13 32.06
N ASN A 624 -26.43 -7.65 33.10
CA ASN A 624 -26.28 -9.09 33.34
C ASN A 624 -26.80 -9.45 34.74
N SER A 625 -28.06 -9.89 34.82
CA SER A 625 -28.82 -10.10 36.06
C SER A 625 -28.27 -11.11 37.09
N LYS A 626 -27.12 -11.75 36.81
CA LYS A 626 -26.42 -12.67 37.73
C LYS A 626 -24.91 -12.42 37.81
N ALA A 627 -24.39 -11.37 37.16
CA ALA A 627 -22.96 -11.09 37.15
C ALA A 627 -22.41 -10.82 38.56
N TYR A 628 -23.23 -10.31 39.47
CA TYR A 628 -22.87 -10.10 40.86
C TYR A 628 -22.45 -11.39 41.59
N THR A 629 -22.78 -12.58 41.09
CA THR A 629 -22.34 -13.86 41.69
C THR A 629 -20.88 -14.20 41.38
N LYS A 630 -20.27 -13.53 40.39
CA LYS A 630 -18.90 -13.77 39.90
C LYS A 630 -17.94 -12.66 40.34
N VAL A 631 -17.97 -12.29 41.62
CA VAL A 631 -17.18 -11.16 42.13
C VAL A 631 -15.68 -11.34 41.90
N ASP A 632 -15.14 -12.55 42.00
CA ASP A 632 -13.70 -12.77 41.76
C ASP A 632 -13.28 -12.40 40.33
N ASP A 633 -14.12 -12.68 39.33
CA ASP A 633 -13.89 -12.28 37.94
C ASP A 633 -13.95 -10.76 37.79
N LEU A 634 -14.92 -10.10 38.43
CA LEU A 634 -15.07 -8.64 38.41
C LEU A 634 -13.90 -7.93 39.11
N LEU A 635 -13.43 -8.47 40.25
CA LEU A 635 -12.25 -7.96 40.95
C LEU A 635 -10.99 -8.13 40.09
N ALA A 636 -10.83 -9.26 39.40
CA ALA A 636 -9.74 -9.47 38.46
C ALA A 636 -9.77 -8.47 37.30
N ILE A 637 -10.96 -8.15 36.76
CA ILE A 637 -11.14 -7.08 35.76
C ILE A 637 -10.67 -5.74 36.33
N GLY A 638 -11.12 -5.39 37.55
CA GLY A 638 -10.72 -4.16 38.23
C GLY A 638 -9.21 -4.02 38.41
N ARG A 639 -8.55 -5.07 38.93
CA ARG A 639 -7.09 -5.13 39.08
C ARG A 639 -6.37 -4.89 37.76
N ASN A 640 -6.84 -5.53 36.69
CA ASN A 640 -6.24 -5.38 35.36
C ASN A 640 -6.48 -3.98 34.78
N LEU A 641 -7.61 -3.33 35.06
CA LEU A 641 -7.85 -1.93 34.66
C LEU A 641 -6.94 -0.97 35.43
N VAL A 642 -6.74 -1.17 36.72
CA VAL A 642 -5.79 -0.36 37.51
C VAL A 642 -4.35 -0.58 37.02
N ALA A 643 -3.96 -1.84 36.80
CA ALA A 643 -2.64 -2.18 36.24
C ALA A 643 -2.43 -1.66 34.80
N ALA A 644 -3.51 -1.38 34.06
CA ALA A 644 -3.47 -0.71 32.76
C ALA A 644 -3.27 0.82 32.87
N GLY A 645 -3.23 1.39 34.08
CA GLY A 645 -3.02 2.81 34.35
C GLY A 645 -4.30 3.61 34.64
N PHE A 646 -5.46 2.97 34.80
CA PHE A 646 -6.71 3.67 35.11
C PHE A 646 -6.89 3.88 36.62
N SER A 647 -7.16 5.13 37.01
CA SER A 647 -7.39 5.49 38.42
C SER A 647 -8.89 5.39 38.80
N PRO A 648 -9.22 4.84 39.98
CA PRO A 648 -10.58 4.74 40.49
C PRO A 648 -11.16 6.06 41.03
N ARG A 649 -10.36 7.12 41.17
CA ARG A 649 -10.80 8.40 41.74
C ARG A 649 -11.55 9.23 40.70
N HIS A 650 -12.83 9.53 40.99
CA HIS A 650 -13.59 10.59 40.33
C HIS A 650 -12.91 11.94 40.57
N PHE A 651 -12.84 12.79 39.55
CA PHE A 651 -12.22 14.12 39.56
C PHE A 651 -12.99 15.20 40.37
N ASP A 652 -13.90 14.82 41.28
CA ASP A 652 -14.82 15.77 41.94
C ASP A 652 -14.41 16.18 43.38
N SER A 653 -13.14 16.02 43.76
CA SER A 653 -12.64 16.57 45.03
C SER A 653 -11.40 17.43 44.81
N ASP A 654 -11.55 18.74 44.99
CA ASP A 654 -10.54 19.82 44.92
C ASP A 654 -9.38 19.69 45.95
N ASP A 655 -9.17 18.52 46.55
CA ASP A 655 -8.09 18.29 47.50
C ASP A 655 -6.80 17.86 46.77
N GLN A 656 -5.97 18.85 46.47
CA GLN A 656 -4.56 18.71 46.04
C GLN A 656 -3.66 18.14 47.16
N SER A 657 -4.00 17.01 47.77
CA SER A 657 -3.02 16.23 48.54
C SER A 657 -2.40 15.16 47.64
N ILE A 658 -1.44 15.59 46.81
CA ILE A 658 -0.49 14.71 46.12
C ILE A 658 0.45 14.15 47.20
N LEU A 659 -0.06 13.20 47.98
CA LEU A 659 0.77 12.28 48.74
C LEU A 659 0.73 10.96 47.99
N THR A 660 1.92 10.44 47.74
CA THR A 660 2.25 9.18 47.07
C THR A 660 1.32 8.04 47.50
N THR A 661 0.16 7.90 46.86
CA THR A 661 -0.65 6.68 46.97
C THR A 661 0.13 5.56 46.30
N SER A 662 0.46 4.52 47.07
CA SER A 662 1.09 3.31 46.56
C SER A 662 0.18 2.68 45.49
N GLU A 663 0.75 2.00 44.48
CA GLU A 663 -0.04 1.24 43.49
C GLU A 663 -1.02 0.27 44.19
N GLU A 664 -0.63 -0.26 45.35
CA GLU A 664 -1.46 -1.13 46.19
C GLU A 664 -2.71 -0.42 46.73
N ASP A 665 -2.61 0.86 47.10
CA ASP A 665 -3.74 1.63 47.65
C ASP A 665 -4.82 1.87 46.58
N VAL A 666 -4.38 2.09 45.34
CA VAL A 666 -5.24 2.31 44.17
C VAL A 666 -5.99 1.03 43.82
N VAL A 667 -5.31 -0.12 43.85
CA VAL A 667 -5.92 -1.43 43.63
C VAL A 667 -6.96 -1.74 44.70
N VAL A 668 -6.62 -1.56 45.98
CA VAL A 668 -7.56 -1.79 47.10
C VAL A 668 -8.81 -0.91 46.98
N THR A 669 -8.64 0.37 46.60
CA THR A 669 -9.77 1.29 46.41
C THR A 669 -10.68 0.86 45.26
N ALA A 670 -10.10 0.41 44.14
CA ALA A 670 -10.88 -0.11 43.01
C ALA A 670 -11.63 -1.39 43.36
N GLU A 671 -11.00 -2.31 44.10
CA GLU A 671 -11.65 -3.54 44.57
C GLU A 671 -12.81 -3.25 45.51
N ARG A 672 -12.66 -2.30 46.45
CA ARG A 672 -13.75 -1.84 47.35
C ARG A 672 -14.93 -1.28 46.54
N ARG A 673 -14.66 -0.48 45.51
CA ARG A 673 -15.69 0.06 44.61
C ARG A 673 -16.46 -1.05 43.88
N ILE A 674 -15.75 -2.02 43.30
CA ILE A 674 -16.38 -3.15 42.60
C ILE A 674 -17.19 -4.02 43.57
N MET A 675 -16.67 -4.25 44.78
CA MET A 675 -17.40 -4.97 45.83
C MET A 675 -18.71 -4.26 46.20
N SER A 676 -18.66 -2.94 46.38
CA SER A 676 -19.85 -2.13 46.63
C SER A 676 -20.88 -2.24 45.50
N LEU A 677 -20.43 -2.17 44.25
CA LEU A 677 -21.30 -2.32 43.08
C LEU A 677 -21.94 -3.72 43.04
N ALA A 678 -21.17 -4.78 43.29
CA ALA A 678 -21.69 -6.14 43.31
C ALA A 678 -22.74 -6.36 44.43
N ILE A 679 -22.49 -5.81 45.62
CA ILE A 679 -23.46 -5.82 46.74
C ILE A 679 -24.74 -5.09 46.31
N SER A 680 -24.62 -3.90 45.73
CA SER A 680 -25.79 -3.13 45.29
C SER A 680 -26.62 -3.85 44.22
N SER A 681 -25.97 -4.54 43.27
CA SER A 681 -26.62 -5.33 42.23
C SER A 681 -27.31 -6.59 42.77
N ALA A 682 -26.69 -7.25 43.76
CA ALA A 682 -27.31 -8.38 44.47
C ALA A 682 -28.59 -7.93 45.20
N LEU A 683 -28.54 -6.79 45.90
CA LEU A 683 -29.71 -6.20 46.57
C LEU A 683 -30.80 -5.80 45.56
N ALA A 684 -30.44 -5.17 44.44
CA ALA A 684 -31.40 -4.82 43.38
C ALA A 684 -32.09 -6.05 42.75
N SER A 685 -31.40 -7.20 42.75
CA SER A 685 -31.92 -8.49 42.28
C SER A 685 -32.68 -9.28 43.37
N ASN A 686 -32.93 -8.68 44.54
CA ASN A 686 -33.52 -9.31 45.73
C ASN A 686 -32.75 -10.50 46.30
N ASP A 687 -31.43 -10.58 46.09
CA ASP A 687 -30.56 -11.64 46.60
C ASP A 687 -29.76 -11.15 47.82
N PHE A 688 -30.47 -10.99 48.94
CA PHE A 688 -29.86 -10.55 50.20
C PHE A 688 -28.82 -11.54 50.74
N GLY A 689 -29.01 -12.84 50.52
CA GLY A 689 -28.10 -13.88 51.02
C GLY A 689 -26.69 -13.74 50.44
N THR A 690 -26.60 -13.51 49.12
CA THR A 690 -25.31 -13.28 48.46
C THR A 690 -24.65 -11.99 48.95
N ALA A 691 -25.39 -10.89 49.05
CA ALA A 691 -24.90 -9.61 49.57
C ALA A 691 -24.36 -9.74 51.01
N TYR A 692 -25.12 -10.41 51.89
CA TYR A 692 -24.72 -10.70 53.27
C TYR A 692 -23.42 -11.51 53.32
N SER A 693 -23.30 -12.54 52.47
CA SER A 693 -22.11 -13.40 52.41
C SER A 693 -20.85 -12.64 52.01
N TYR A 694 -20.93 -11.74 51.02
CA TYR A 694 -19.78 -10.94 50.58
C TYR A 694 -19.33 -9.95 51.64
N ILE A 695 -20.26 -9.31 52.34
CA ILE A 695 -19.93 -8.40 53.43
C ILE A 695 -19.21 -9.15 54.55
N LEU A 696 -19.78 -10.28 55.01
CA LEU A 696 -19.24 -11.04 56.14
C LEU A 696 -17.89 -11.71 55.85
N THR A 697 -17.61 -12.04 54.58
CA THR A 697 -16.36 -12.73 54.21
C THR A 697 -15.26 -11.79 53.73
N ARG A 698 -15.61 -10.61 53.18
CA ARG A 698 -14.64 -9.75 52.48
C ARG A 698 -14.50 -8.34 53.02
N LEU A 699 -15.51 -7.80 53.72
CA LEU A 699 -15.53 -6.42 54.25
C LEU A 699 -15.47 -6.36 55.78
N THR A 700 -15.59 -7.48 56.48
CA THR A 700 -15.43 -7.62 57.93
C THR A 700 -13.97 -7.40 58.35
N PRO A 701 -13.70 -6.45 59.26
CA PRO A 701 -12.36 -6.23 59.79
C PRO A 701 -11.81 -7.50 60.45
N PRO A 702 -10.48 -7.75 60.38
CA PRO A 702 -9.84 -8.90 61.01
C PRO A 702 -9.98 -8.91 62.54
N SER A 703 -10.33 -7.77 63.14
CA SER A 703 -10.62 -7.64 64.59
C SER A 703 -11.91 -8.34 65.03
N LEU A 704 -12.85 -8.58 64.11
CA LEU A 704 -14.15 -9.21 64.41
C LEU A 704 -14.21 -10.67 63.95
N LEU A 705 -13.53 -11.00 62.85
CA LEU A 705 -13.41 -12.35 62.32
C LEU A 705 -11.97 -12.56 61.85
N SER A 706 -11.37 -13.73 62.13
CA SER A 706 -10.01 -14.07 61.69
C SER A 706 -9.91 -14.34 60.18
N THR A 707 -10.46 -13.47 59.35
CA THR A 707 -10.44 -13.51 57.89
C THR A 707 -9.51 -12.41 57.37
N SER A 708 -8.38 -12.79 56.79
CA SER A 708 -7.45 -11.86 56.16
C SER A 708 -7.95 -11.52 54.75
N SER A 709 -8.68 -10.41 54.61
CA SER A 709 -9.08 -9.86 53.31
C SER A 709 -8.20 -8.65 52.97
N PRO A 710 -7.62 -8.56 51.75
CA PRO A 710 -6.83 -7.38 51.35
C PRO A 710 -7.67 -6.09 51.31
N LEU A 711 -9.00 -6.22 51.20
CA LEU A 711 -9.96 -5.11 51.22
C LEU A 711 -10.04 -4.39 52.57
N THR A 712 -9.68 -5.06 53.68
CA THR A 712 -9.82 -4.52 55.04
C THR A 712 -8.51 -3.96 55.60
N ASN A 713 -7.56 -3.63 54.72
CA ASN A 713 -6.30 -3.01 55.10
C ASN A 713 -6.56 -1.63 55.79
N PRO A 714 -6.21 -1.47 57.08
CA PRO A 714 -6.48 -0.26 57.85
C PRO A 714 -5.61 0.93 57.42
N ALA A 715 -4.56 0.72 56.63
CA ALA A 715 -3.70 1.80 56.13
C ALA A 715 -4.37 2.67 55.05
N VAL A 716 -5.39 2.14 54.35
CA VAL A 716 -6.07 2.83 53.24
C VAL A 716 -7.41 3.38 53.70
N LYS A 717 -7.60 4.70 53.63
CA LYS A 717 -8.87 5.37 53.98
C LYS A 717 -10.05 4.73 53.24
N ASP A 718 -11.02 4.20 54.00
CA ASP A 718 -12.18 3.50 53.46
C ASP A 718 -13.47 4.32 53.67
N ASP A 719 -13.98 4.92 52.59
CA ASP A 719 -15.27 5.63 52.58
C ASP A 719 -16.34 4.91 51.75
N ILE A 720 -16.01 3.73 51.22
CA ILE A 720 -16.87 2.98 50.28
C ILE A 720 -17.56 1.82 50.99
N SER A 721 -16.80 1.03 51.76
CA SER A 721 -17.30 -0.23 52.34
C SER A 721 -18.43 0.00 53.35
N TRP A 722 -18.34 1.02 54.19
CA TRP A 722 -19.38 1.31 55.20
C TRP A 722 -20.72 1.67 54.55
N ARG A 723 -20.71 2.38 53.41
CA ARG A 723 -21.93 2.75 52.67
C ARG A 723 -22.60 1.53 52.06
N ALA A 724 -21.82 0.61 51.49
CA ALA A 724 -22.33 -0.65 50.95
C ALA A 724 -23.00 -1.49 52.04
N VAL A 725 -22.36 -1.60 53.21
CA VAL A 725 -22.86 -2.35 54.36
C VAL A 725 -24.12 -1.70 54.93
N TYR A 726 -24.13 -0.36 55.09
CA TYR A 726 -25.30 0.38 55.55
C TYR A 726 -26.50 0.19 54.61
N ASN A 727 -26.27 0.27 53.29
CA ASN A 727 -27.30 0.04 52.27
C ASN A 727 -27.87 -1.39 52.31
N ALA A 728 -27.03 -2.39 52.59
CA ALA A 728 -27.48 -3.76 52.80
C ALA A 728 -28.29 -3.91 54.11
N GLY A 729 -27.88 -3.28 55.21
CA GLY A 729 -28.60 -3.33 56.49
C GLY A 729 -30.00 -2.67 56.44
N ARG A 730 -30.15 -1.59 55.68
CA ARG A 730 -31.44 -0.90 55.48
C ARG A 730 -32.33 -1.57 54.42
N TYR A 731 -31.81 -2.54 53.67
CA TYR A 731 -32.52 -3.17 52.57
C TYR A 731 -33.79 -3.88 53.05
N ARG A 732 -34.90 -3.66 52.35
CA ARG A 732 -36.17 -4.36 52.58
C ARG A 732 -36.60 -5.00 51.28
N ASP A 733 -36.83 -6.30 51.31
CA ASP A 733 -37.38 -7.04 50.18
C ASP A 733 -38.87 -6.66 50.02
N PRO A 734 -39.26 -6.02 48.89
CA PRO A 734 -40.65 -5.64 48.64
C PRO A 734 -41.60 -6.83 48.51
N ALA A 735 -41.09 -8.04 48.23
CA ALA A 735 -41.91 -9.25 48.05
C ALA A 735 -42.08 -10.07 49.35
N SER A 736 -41.24 -9.85 50.37
CA SER A 736 -41.20 -10.66 51.60
C SER A 736 -42.38 -10.40 52.56
N SER A 737 -43.08 -9.26 52.43
CA SER A 737 -44.12 -8.85 53.39
C SER A 737 -45.42 -9.65 53.34
N SER A 738 -45.68 -10.47 52.31
CA SER A 738 -46.98 -11.15 52.14
C SER A 738 -46.95 -12.68 52.29
N SER A 739 -45.78 -13.33 52.32
CA SER A 739 -45.71 -14.81 52.30
C SER A 739 -44.54 -15.46 53.06
N ALA A 740 -43.71 -14.70 53.77
CA ALA A 740 -42.53 -15.25 54.47
C ALA A 740 -42.90 -15.87 55.83
N ASN A 741 -42.36 -17.06 56.13
CA ASN A 741 -42.47 -17.70 57.45
C ASN A 741 -41.89 -16.77 58.54
N LEU A 742 -42.55 -16.66 59.69
CA LEU A 742 -42.12 -15.84 60.83
C LEU A 742 -40.64 -16.06 61.20
N GLN A 743 -40.20 -17.31 61.23
CA GLN A 743 -38.80 -17.66 61.52
C GLN A 743 -37.83 -17.05 60.50
N SER A 744 -38.21 -17.04 59.21
CA SER A 744 -37.38 -16.46 58.15
C SER A 744 -37.28 -14.95 58.26
N GLN A 745 -38.37 -14.28 58.65
CA GLN A 745 -38.38 -12.84 58.92
C GLN A 745 -37.47 -12.48 60.09
N ILE A 746 -37.51 -13.26 61.18
CA ILE A 746 -36.62 -13.08 62.34
C ILE A 746 -35.15 -13.25 61.93
N THR A 747 -34.81 -14.29 61.15
CA THR A 747 -33.43 -14.52 60.70
C THR A 747 -32.93 -13.41 59.77
N GLN A 748 -33.76 -12.95 58.83
CA GLN A 748 -33.39 -11.88 57.91
C GLN A 748 -33.20 -10.55 58.65
N LEU A 749 -34.05 -10.26 59.64
CA LEU A 749 -33.95 -9.05 60.42
C LEU A 749 -32.73 -9.08 61.37
N SER A 750 -32.38 -10.25 61.92
CA SER A 750 -31.13 -10.46 62.67
C SER A 750 -29.90 -10.14 61.80
N GLN A 751 -29.84 -10.72 60.60
CA GLN A 751 -28.76 -10.47 59.64
C GLN A 751 -28.65 -8.98 59.30
N ARG A 752 -29.77 -8.28 59.11
CA ARG A 752 -29.78 -6.83 58.88
C ARG A 752 -29.26 -6.02 60.07
N MET A 753 -29.62 -6.39 61.30
CA MET A 753 -29.09 -5.76 62.52
C MET A 753 -27.58 -5.98 62.66
N GLU A 754 -27.09 -7.18 62.31
CA GLU A 754 -25.66 -7.49 62.28
C GLU A 754 -24.92 -6.61 61.27
N LEU A 755 -25.44 -6.45 60.04
CA LEU A 755 -24.87 -5.55 59.05
C LEU A 755 -24.86 -4.08 59.52
N LEU A 756 -25.93 -3.59 60.14
CA LEU A 756 -25.97 -2.23 60.68
C LEU A 756 -24.96 -2.04 61.82
N SER A 757 -24.76 -3.05 62.67
CA SER A 757 -23.71 -3.02 63.70
C SER A 757 -22.31 -2.99 63.10
N LEU A 758 -22.08 -3.70 62.01
CA LEU A 758 -20.83 -3.67 61.26
C LEU A 758 -20.60 -2.30 60.62
N ALA A 759 -21.65 -1.67 60.07
CA ALA A 759 -21.57 -0.32 59.53
C ALA A 759 -21.09 0.70 60.58
N LEU A 760 -21.55 0.60 61.83
CA LEU A 760 -21.08 1.47 62.93
C LEU A 760 -19.57 1.34 63.19
N ILE A 761 -18.99 0.17 62.93
CA ILE A 761 -17.56 -0.11 63.14
C ILE A 761 -16.72 0.41 61.97
N LEU A 762 -17.24 0.33 60.73
CA LEU A 762 -16.51 0.73 59.52
C LEU A 762 -16.57 2.22 59.20
N VAL A 763 -17.48 2.96 59.83
CA VAL A 763 -17.70 4.38 59.56
C VAL A 763 -16.44 5.21 59.89
N PRO A 764 -15.93 6.01 58.93
CA PRO A 764 -14.67 6.74 59.12
C PRO A 764 -14.82 8.07 59.87
N SER A 765 -16.03 8.65 59.94
CA SER A 765 -16.30 9.94 60.58
C SER A 765 -17.57 9.88 61.44
N SER A 766 -17.76 10.81 62.38
CA SER A 766 -18.93 10.80 63.26
C SER A 766 -20.26 11.14 62.58
N ASP A 767 -20.22 11.73 61.38
CA ASP A 767 -21.38 12.35 60.73
C ASP A 767 -22.52 11.38 60.37
N PRO A 768 -22.28 10.18 59.80
CA PRO A 768 -23.36 9.24 59.45
C PRO A 768 -23.87 8.41 60.63
N LEU A 769 -23.25 8.48 61.81
CA LEU A 769 -23.63 7.67 62.98
C LEU A 769 -25.12 7.80 63.38
N PRO A 770 -25.72 9.01 63.41
CA PRO A 770 -27.13 9.16 63.77
C PRO A 770 -28.08 8.43 62.80
N GLU A 771 -27.74 8.40 61.51
CA GLU A 771 -28.55 7.75 60.48
C GLU A 771 -28.50 6.22 60.63
N ILE A 772 -27.32 5.68 60.93
CA ILE A 772 -27.10 4.24 61.13
C ILE A 772 -27.78 3.77 62.43
N LEU A 773 -27.60 4.50 63.54
CA LEU A 773 -28.28 4.20 64.81
C LEU A 773 -29.79 4.31 64.70
N GLY A 774 -30.29 5.29 63.93
CA GLY A 774 -31.72 5.42 63.64
C GLY A 774 -32.28 4.24 62.84
N ALA A 775 -31.51 3.70 61.88
CA ALA A 775 -31.89 2.49 61.15
C ALA A 775 -31.84 1.24 62.04
N TRP A 776 -30.82 1.13 62.90
CA TRP A 776 -30.65 0.01 63.84
C TRP A 776 -31.79 -0.03 64.86
N ARG A 777 -32.16 1.11 65.45
CA ARG A 777 -33.29 1.21 66.39
C ARG A 777 -34.61 0.75 65.75
N ARG A 778 -34.87 1.14 64.50
CA ARG A 778 -36.06 0.70 63.77
C ARG A 778 -36.07 -0.82 63.55
N CYS A 779 -34.92 -1.44 63.27
CA CYS A 779 -34.82 -2.89 63.21
C CYS A 779 -35.04 -3.51 64.60
N ASP A 780 -34.50 -2.94 65.68
CA ASP A 780 -34.69 -3.45 67.05
C ASP A 780 -36.16 -3.43 67.50
N GLU A 781 -36.88 -2.35 67.17
CA GLU A 781 -38.33 -2.24 67.38
C GLU A 781 -39.11 -3.28 66.57
N GLU A 782 -38.76 -3.48 65.29
CA GLU A 782 -39.36 -4.51 64.44
C GLU A 782 -39.06 -5.94 64.94
N MET A 783 -37.83 -6.19 65.43
CA MET A 783 -37.44 -7.47 66.04
C MET A 783 -38.27 -7.77 67.28
N SER A 784 -38.44 -6.76 68.14
CA SER A 784 -39.26 -6.87 69.35
C SER A 784 -40.72 -7.19 69.02
N GLY A 785 -41.26 -6.56 67.97
CA GLY A 785 -42.60 -6.86 67.47
C GLY A 785 -42.75 -8.26 66.87
N LEU A 786 -41.77 -8.75 66.10
CA LEU A 786 -41.79 -10.12 65.55
C LEU A 786 -41.65 -11.19 66.64
N ARG A 787 -40.81 -10.98 67.66
CA ARG A 787 -40.70 -11.88 68.81
C ARG A 787 -41.98 -11.90 69.65
N ALA A 788 -42.64 -10.77 69.82
CA ALA A 788 -43.95 -10.73 70.48
C ALA A 788 -44.99 -11.56 69.71
N ARG A 789 -45.02 -11.44 68.37
CA ARG A 789 -45.86 -12.29 67.50
C ARG A 789 -45.48 -13.77 67.55
N GLU A 790 -44.20 -14.11 67.64
CA GLU A 790 -43.72 -15.49 67.82
C GLU A 790 -44.28 -16.10 69.10
N VAL A 791 -44.21 -15.34 70.20
CA VAL A 791 -44.76 -15.74 71.49
C VAL A 791 -46.29 -15.87 71.42
N GLU A 792 -46.98 -14.94 70.75
CA GLU A 792 -48.43 -15.04 70.53
C GLU A 792 -48.81 -16.26 69.68
N GLU A 793 -48.06 -16.57 68.61
CA GLU A 793 -48.30 -17.78 67.80
C GLU A 793 -48.02 -19.06 68.58
N GLU A 794 -46.96 -19.10 69.42
CA GLU A 794 -46.65 -20.21 70.32
C GLU A 794 -47.79 -20.40 71.34
N GLU A 795 -48.29 -19.32 71.94
CA GLU A 795 -49.44 -19.36 72.85
C GLU A 795 -50.75 -19.78 72.15
N LEU A 796 -50.97 -19.36 70.91
CA LEU A 796 -52.10 -19.80 70.10
C LEU A 796 -51.99 -21.28 69.70
N TRP A 797 -50.77 -21.76 69.44
CA TRP A 797 -50.51 -23.17 69.16
C TRP A 797 -50.71 -24.03 70.40
N ASP A 798 -50.18 -23.60 71.55
CA ASP A 798 -50.38 -24.24 72.86
C ASP A 798 -51.87 -24.32 73.20
N THR A 799 -52.61 -23.22 73.04
CA THR A 799 -54.06 -23.20 73.32
C THR A 799 -54.89 -23.99 72.31
N LYS A 800 -54.43 -24.14 71.06
CA LYS A 800 -55.08 -24.99 70.04
C LYS A 800 -54.76 -26.47 70.24
N GLY A 801 -53.55 -26.81 70.68
CA GLY A 801 -53.17 -28.15 71.13
C GLY A 801 -53.97 -28.59 72.36
N ASP A 802 -54.14 -27.68 73.33
CA ASP A 802 -54.99 -27.89 74.51
C ASP A 802 -56.47 -28.11 74.14
N LYS A 803 -56.98 -27.45 73.09
CA LYS A 803 -58.36 -27.62 72.60
C LYS A 803 -58.54 -28.86 71.72
N LEU A 804 -57.49 -29.32 71.04
CA LEU A 804 -57.47 -30.52 70.19
C LEU A 804 -57.13 -31.79 70.98
N SER A 805 -56.90 -31.72 72.30
CA SER A 805 -56.76 -32.91 73.16
C SER A 805 -58.03 -33.78 73.20
N ILE A 806 -59.10 -33.39 72.52
CA ILE A 806 -60.24 -34.25 72.18
C ILE A 806 -60.05 -34.74 70.74
N VAL A 807 -59.03 -35.56 70.51
CA VAL A 807 -58.95 -36.38 69.28
C VAL A 807 -59.97 -37.51 69.45
N PRO A 808 -60.95 -37.68 68.55
CA PRO A 808 -61.88 -38.81 68.62
C PRO A 808 -61.10 -40.13 68.42
N GLY A 809 -60.82 -40.85 69.51
CA GLY A 809 -60.25 -42.21 69.49
C GLY A 809 -58.89 -42.43 70.17
N GLY A 810 -58.31 -41.46 70.87
CA GLY A 810 -57.10 -41.67 71.68
C GLY A 810 -57.41 -41.70 73.19
N PHE A 811 -56.81 -42.63 73.94
CA PHE A 811 -56.92 -42.70 75.41
C PHE A 811 -56.55 -41.35 76.05
N GLY A 812 -57.51 -40.72 76.73
CA GLY A 812 -57.29 -39.47 77.47
C GLY A 812 -56.48 -39.67 78.76
N PRO A 813 -55.81 -38.62 79.28
CA PRO A 813 -55.02 -38.70 80.51
C PRO A 813 -55.91 -38.99 81.73
N THR A 814 -55.34 -39.59 82.78
CA THR A 814 -56.03 -39.82 84.06
C THR A 814 -56.12 -38.51 84.86
N ASP A 815 -57.15 -38.37 85.72
CA ASP A 815 -57.45 -37.13 86.47
C ASP A 815 -56.24 -36.55 87.24
N SER A 816 -55.29 -37.37 87.69
CA SER A 816 -54.09 -36.89 88.39
C SER A 816 -53.07 -36.19 87.49
N GLU A 817 -52.99 -36.57 86.21
CA GLU A 817 -52.10 -35.92 85.25
C GLU A 817 -52.69 -34.59 84.75
N GLN A 818 -54.02 -34.49 84.67
CA GLN A 818 -54.74 -33.27 84.32
C GLN A 818 -54.53 -32.17 85.38
N ASP A 819 -54.62 -32.51 86.67
CA ASP A 819 -54.40 -31.58 87.79
C ASP A 819 -52.94 -31.10 87.85
N ALA A 820 -51.97 -31.99 87.62
CA ALA A 820 -50.55 -31.61 87.56
C ALA A 820 -50.28 -30.65 86.38
N TYR A 821 -50.92 -30.88 85.24
CA TYR A 821 -50.83 -30.00 84.07
C TYR A 821 -51.49 -28.64 84.33
N GLU A 822 -52.67 -28.59 84.95
CA GLU A 822 -53.35 -27.35 85.33
C GLU A 822 -52.56 -26.54 86.37
N THR A 823 -51.95 -27.22 87.34
CA THR A 823 -51.14 -26.58 88.38
C THR A 823 -49.88 -25.96 87.77
N ASN A 824 -49.20 -26.66 86.86
CA ASN A 824 -48.06 -26.11 86.11
C ASN A 824 -48.48 -24.96 85.19
N LYS A 825 -49.66 -25.02 84.57
CA LYS A 825 -50.23 -23.97 83.74
C LYS A 825 -50.57 -22.71 84.56
N GLN A 826 -51.07 -22.86 85.78
CA GLN A 826 -51.28 -21.74 86.72
C GLN A 826 -49.96 -21.12 87.19
N HIS A 827 -48.93 -21.93 87.45
CA HIS A 827 -47.59 -21.43 87.80
C HIS A 827 -46.93 -20.68 86.64
N ALA A 828 -47.01 -21.20 85.41
CA ALA A 828 -46.50 -20.53 84.21
C ALA A 828 -47.24 -19.21 83.93
N ARG A 829 -48.58 -19.18 84.09
CA ARG A 829 -49.37 -17.95 83.96
C ARG A 829 -49.03 -16.90 85.03
N ARG A 830 -48.74 -17.30 86.27
CA ARG A 830 -48.29 -16.38 87.33
C ARG A 830 -46.88 -15.85 87.09
N ALA A 831 -45.98 -16.65 86.49
CA ALA A 831 -44.65 -16.18 86.10
C ALA A 831 -44.71 -15.18 84.93
N ARG A 832 -45.53 -15.44 83.90
CA ARG A 832 -45.72 -14.54 82.73
C ARG A 832 -46.40 -13.21 83.10
N ALA A 833 -47.41 -13.24 83.98
CA ALA A 833 -48.08 -12.03 84.46
C ALA A 833 -47.16 -11.09 85.29
N HIS A 834 -46.05 -11.61 85.81
CA HIS A 834 -45.06 -10.81 86.52
C HIS A 834 -44.08 -10.09 85.57
N GLN A 835 -43.95 -10.58 84.32
CA GLN A 835 -43.04 -10.08 83.29
C GLN A 835 -43.71 -9.02 82.39
N ASP A 836 -45.01 -9.18 82.10
CA ASP A 836 -45.81 -8.18 81.36
C ASP A 836 -45.99 -6.85 82.12
N ARG A 837 -45.90 -6.86 83.45
CA ARG A 837 -45.94 -5.63 84.27
C ARG A 837 -44.67 -4.78 84.20
N LEU A 838 -43.57 -5.30 83.63
CA LEU A 838 -42.30 -4.57 83.52
C LEU A 838 -42.09 -3.90 82.15
N ASN A 839 -42.89 -4.24 81.12
CA ASN A 839 -42.68 -3.77 79.74
C ASN A 839 -43.56 -2.56 79.31
N ILE A 840 -44.37 -1.98 80.20
CA ILE A 840 -45.31 -0.87 79.86
C ILE A 840 -44.75 0.54 80.16
N GLN A 841 -43.51 0.68 80.65
CA GLN A 841 -42.94 2.01 80.94
C GLN A 841 -41.53 2.19 80.37
N GLY A 842 -41.45 2.91 79.24
CA GLY A 842 -40.20 3.37 78.65
C GLY A 842 -39.56 4.48 79.49
N ALA A 843 -38.48 4.15 80.21
CA ALA A 843 -37.42 5.02 80.74
C ALA A 843 -36.24 4.12 81.19
N PRO A 844 -34.98 4.61 81.23
CA PRO A 844 -33.78 3.78 81.16
C PRO A 844 -33.55 2.96 82.43
N MET A 845 -33.23 1.68 82.27
CA MET A 845 -32.87 0.77 83.36
C MET A 845 -31.68 1.31 84.16
N GLY A 846 -31.83 1.35 85.49
CA GLY A 846 -30.76 1.75 86.41
C GLY A 846 -29.63 0.72 86.50
N LEU A 847 -28.40 1.22 86.68
CA LEU A 847 -27.12 0.48 86.75
C LEU A 847 -27.12 -0.74 87.70
N PHE A 848 -27.99 -0.75 88.71
CA PHE A 848 -28.05 -1.80 89.74
C PHE A 848 -28.94 -3.00 89.38
N GLU A 849 -29.90 -2.86 88.45
CA GLU A 849 -30.72 -3.99 87.96
C GLU A 849 -29.97 -4.81 86.90
N VAL A 850 -29.13 -4.17 86.08
CA VAL A 850 -28.20 -4.84 85.16
C VAL A 850 -27.22 -5.73 85.94
N ALA A 851 -26.73 -5.25 87.09
CA ALA A 851 -25.84 -6.02 87.96
C ALA A 851 -26.53 -7.25 88.60
N ARG A 852 -27.82 -7.17 88.91
CA ARG A 852 -28.58 -8.32 89.46
C ARG A 852 -28.87 -9.38 88.40
N GLY A 853 -29.14 -8.97 87.15
CA GLY A 853 -29.26 -9.89 86.01
C GLY A 853 -27.93 -10.59 85.66
N ALA A 854 -26.83 -9.85 85.70
CA ALA A 854 -25.49 -10.39 85.46
C ALA A 854 -25.00 -11.34 86.57
N ALA A 855 -25.36 -11.07 87.83
CA ALA A 855 -24.96 -11.90 88.98
C ALA A 855 -25.63 -13.30 89.01
N LEU A 856 -26.84 -13.44 88.46
CA LEU A 856 -27.50 -14.75 88.34
C LEU A 856 -26.96 -15.59 87.17
N ALA A 857 -26.48 -14.94 86.11
CA ALA A 857 -25.85 -15.62 84.97
C ALA A 857 -24.45 -16.17 85.30
N LEU A 858 -23.74 -15.56 86.25
CA LEU A 858 -22.41 -16.00 86.70
C LEU A 858 -22.43 -17.21 87.65
N HIS A 859 -23.57 -17.56 88.24
CA HIS A 859 -23.65 -18.66 89.21
C HIS A 859 -23.84 -20.06 88.58
N LYS A 860 -24.01 -20.15 87.25
CA LYS A 860 -24.22 -21.43 86.52
C LYS A 860 -23.00 -21.96 85.75
N ASN A 861 -21.89 -21.23 85.71
CA ASN A 861 -20.67 -21.64 84.99
C ASN A 861 -19.44 -21.74 85.92
N ALA A 862 -19.52 -22.58 86.96
CA ALA A 862 -18.39 -22.88 87.84
C ALA A 862 -17.91 -24.33 87.66
N PHE A 863 -16.76 -24.48 86.98
CA PHE A 863 -15.85 -25.65 86.86
C PHE A 863 -16.31 -26.83 85.96
N PRO A 864 -15.39 -27.55 85.25
CA PRO A 864 -14.00 -27.80 85.64
C PRO A 864 -12.89 -27.67 84.58
N LEU A 865 -11.67 -27.43 85.08
CA LEU A 865 -10.38 -27.75 84.46
C LEU A 865 -10.00 -29.19 84.82
N SER A 866 -9.58 -30.00 83.84
CA SER A 866 -8.57 -31.06 84.00
C SER A 866 -8.24 -31.72 82.65
N GLY A 867 -6.95 -32.00 82.41
CA GLY A 867 -6.56 -33.21 81.68
C GLY A 867 -5.88 -33.03 80.33
N ALA A 868 -4.55 -33.04 80.35
CA ALA A 868 -3.67 -33.12 79.20
C ALA A 868 -3.61 -34.53 78.58
N ALA A 869 -3.06 -34.57 77.35
CA ALA A 869 -2.20 -35.60 76.76
C ALA A 869 -2.81 -36.67 75.82
N ALA A 870 -2.23 -36.66 74.61
CA ALA A 870 -1.63 -37.78 73.87
C ALA A 870 -2.37 -38.43 72.68
N ALA A 871 -1.55 -38.60 71.62
CA ALA A 871 -1.51 -39.69 70.63
C ALA A 871 -2.29 -39.56 69.29
N SER A 872 -1.59 -39.06 68.27
CA SER A 872 -1.09 -39.83 67.12
C SER A 872 -1.75 -41.19 66.80
N ASN A 873 -2.44 -41.32 65.65
CA ASN A 873 -1.98 -42.02 64.43
C ASN A 873 -3.10 -42.24 63.39
N LYS A 874 -2.70 -42.14 62.11
CA LYS A 874 -3.43 -42.48 60.85
C LYS A 874 -3.76 -44.00 60.75
N PRO A 875 -4.23 -44.54 59.59
CA PRO A 875 -5.48 -44.32 58.83
C PRO A 875 -6.13 -45.69 58.43
N THR A 876 -7.29 -45.71 57.75
CA THR A 876 -7.59 -46.52 56.53
C THR A 876 -9.08 -46.47 56.16
N SER A 877 -9.34 -46.29 54.86
CA SER A 877 -10.64 -46.46 54.15
C SER A 877 -10.69 -47.85 53.49
N PRO A 878 -11.67 -48.22 52.62
CA PRO A 878 -13.14 -47.99 52.52
C PRO A 878 -13.89 -49.37 52.52
N THR A 879 -15.21 -49.57 52.44
CA THR A 879 -16.12 -49.43 51.26
C THR A 879 -17.49 -50.10 51.58
N HIS A 880 -18.61 -49.53 51.08
CA HIS A 880 -19.91 -50.13 50.66
C HIS A 880 -20.65 -51.20 51.52
N ALA A 881 -21.99 -51.31 51.64
CA ALA A 881 -23.19 -50.59 51.16
C ALA A 881 -24.44 -51.22 51.84
N ARG A 882 -25.55 -50.47 51.84
CA ARG A 882 -26.99 -50.86 51.98
C ARG A 882 -27.54 -51.34 53.35
N GLY A 883 -28.53 -50.59 53.87
CA GLY A 883 -29.39 -50.91 55.02
C GLY A 883 -30.59 -51.82 54.68
N PRO A 884 -31.76 -51.77 55.36
CA PRO A 884 -32.23 -50.89 56.44
C PRO A 884 -32.86 -51.65 57.65
N SER A 885 -33.63 -50.94 58.49
CA SER A 885 -34.40 -51.35 59.70
C SER A 885 -33.56 -51.45 60.98
N ASP A 886 -33.97 -51.02 62.17
CA ASP A 886 -35.06 -50.21 62.71
C ASP A 886 -34.71 -50.19 64.21
N ASP A 887 -34.33 -49.06 64.79
CA ASP A 887 -34.29 -48.99 66.26
C ASP A 887 -34.54 -47.58 66.76
N SER A 888 -35.57 -47.50 67.59
CA SER A 888 -36.05 -46.33 68.29
C SER A 888 -35.50 -46.38 69.71
N THR A 889 -34.81 -45.33 70.17
CA THR A 889 -35.12 -44.64 71.44
C THR A 889 -34.10 -43.53 71.77
N THR A 890 -34.66 -42.31 71.85
CA THR A 890 -34.34 -41.22 72.80
C THR A 890 -32.91 -40.65 72.84
N ASP A 891 -32.60 -39.78 71.87
CA ASP A 891 -31.59 -38.72 72.01
C ASP A 891 -32.21 -37.46 72.64
N GLU A 892 -31.63 -37.03 73.76
CA GLU A 892 -31.79 -35.69 74.36
C GLU A 892 -31.29 -34.63 73.37
N ARG A 893 -32.21 -34.12 72.54
CA ARG A 893 -31.94 -32.99 71.64
C ARG A 893 -31.82 -31.70 72.45
N VAL A 894 -30.59 -31.36 72.82
CA VAL A 894 -30.22 -29.98 73.15
C VAL A 894 -30.61 -29.09 71.96
N ARG A 895 -31.51 -28.12 72.20
CA ARG A 895 -31.99 -27.20 71.17
C ARG A 895 -30.83 -26.34 70.68
N LYS A 896 -30.55 -26.38 69.37
CA LYS A 896 -29.53 -25.54 68.69
C LYS A 896 -29.69 -24.02 68.92
N ARG A 897 -30.81 -23.55 69.46
CA ARG A 897 -31.04 -22.13 69.79
C ARG A 897 -30.14 -21.61 70.93
N ASP A 898 -29.72 -22.47 71.86
CA ASP A 898 -29.02 -22.03 73.07
C ASP A 898 -27.48 -21.96 72.91
N VAL A 899 -26.94 -22.40 71.76
CA VAL A 899 -25.49 -22.31 71.48
C VAL A 899 -25.13 -21.00 70.75
N VAL A 900 -26.07 -20.41 69.99
CA VAL A 900 -25.80 -19.21 69.19
C VAL A 900 -26.03 -17.91 69.98
N SER A 901 -26.89 -17.93 71.00
CA SER A 901 -27.12 -16.77 71.88
C SER A 901 -25.94 -16.44 72.81
N ASN A 902 -25.04 -17.40 73.07
CA ASN A 902 -23.93 -17.23 74.03
C ASN A 902 -22.61 -16.75 73.41
N MET A 903 -22.52 -16.59 72.09
CA MET A 903 -21.33 -16.04 71.42
C MET A 903 -21.38 -14.52 71.21
N VAL A 904 -22.57 -13.90 71.22
CA VAL A 904 -22.75 -12.49 70.83
C VAL A 904 -22.76 -11.52 72.02
N THR A 905 -22.93 -12.01 73.25
CA THR A 905 -22.93 -11.15 74.45
C THR A 905 -21.57 -11.07 75.17
N GLY A 906 -20.59 -11.91 74.80
CA GLY A 906 -19.27 -11.94 75.43
C GLY A 906 -18.28 -10.84 74.98
N GLY A 907 -18.55 -10.15 73.86
CA GLY A 907 -17.62 -9.18 73.26
C GLY A 907 -17.93 -7.70 73.51
N LEU A 908 -19.13 -7.35 73.97
CA LEU A 908 -19.61 -5.96 74.04
C LEU A 908 -19.48 -5.29 75.42
N VAL A 909 -18.82 -5.94 76.40
CA VAL A 909 -18.70 -5.42 77.79
C VAL A 909 -17.33 -4.80 78.08
N SER A 910 -16.41 -4.69 77.12
CA SER A 910 -15.16 -3.94 77.29
C SER A 910 -15.01 -2.92 76.17
N GLY A 911 -15.40 -1.67 76.40
CA GLY A 911 -15.09 -0.60 75.44
C GLY A 911 -15.99 0.63 75.39
N ILE A 912 -17.05 0.75 76.21
CA ILE A 912 -17.90 1.95 76.24
C ILE A 912 -17.78 2.59 77.63
N GLY A 913 -16.72 3.40 77.79
CA GLY A 913 -16.43 4.14 79.02
C GLY A 913 -15.91 5.56 78.82
N TRP A 914 -15.80 6.05 77.58
CA TRP A 914 -15.11 7.32 77.29
C TRP A 914 -15.86 8.29 76.37
N VAL A 915 -17.19 8.21 76.27
CA VAL A 915 -17.98 9.15 75.44
C VAL A 915 -19.19 9.72 76.20
N LEU A 916 -18.96 10.18 77.43
CA LEU A 916 -19.83 11.16 78.08
C LEU A 916 -18.94 12.25 78.66
N GLY A 917 -18.85 13.37 77.95
CA GLY A 917 -18.02 14.51 78.30
C GLY A 917 -18.33 15.05 79.69
N ALA A 918 -17.46 14.74 80.65
CA ALA A 918 -17.29 15.46 81.89
C ALA A 918 -15.94 16.18 81.81
N GLN A 919 -15.97 17.51 81.78
CA GLN A 919 -14.75 18.32 81.94
C GLN A 919 -14.20 18.14 83.36
N PRO A 920 -12.90 17.86 83.55
CA PRO A 920 -12.30 17.84 84.88
C PRO A 920 -11.98 19.27 85.35
N VAL A 921 -12.53 19.62 86.51
CA VAL A 921 -12.15 20.81 87.29
C VAL A 921 -10.88 20.49 88.08
N ASN A 922 -9.84 21.30 87.85
CA ASN A 922 -8.65 21.59 88.68
C ASN A 922 -8.30 20.64 89.85
N ARG A 923 -7.15 19.98 89.73
CA ARG A 923 -5.90 20.35 90.46
C ARG A 923 -4.70 19.58 89.94
#